data_AF-A0A8T1AGQ8-F1
#
_entry.id   AF-A0A8T1AGQ8-F1
#
_cell.length_a   1.000
_cell.length_b   1.000
_cell.length_c   1.000
_cell.angle_alpha   90.00
_cell.angle_beta   90.00
_cell.angle_gamma   90.00
#
_symmetry.space_group_name_H-M   'P 1'
#
loop_
_entity.id
_entity.type
_entity.pdbx_description
1 polymer ?
#
loop_
_entity_poly.entity_id
_entity_poly.type
_entity_poly.pdbx_seq_one_letter_code
_entity_poly.pdbx_strand_id
1 'polypeptide(L)'
;MAYASNLSRPINQRLVAEQYNVSIETLEKHMSPDYKADPKYRFYDGNHMESHLYDGVEPSDFYDKLENVLSTQSSAFKVNVALGYELVSKTDPDDTRYFYPNLANTCVFNKPVAINSKADIRKKVISDIRSMELADKLNYPSSGYKLKEITAFKIFIYHRDHALGDSEAVVPEIIRENKHVINFPKTNNKCVFHCIAWHTLQSYKKDPRRIHAQVKEAFKRYCSFKGVKYSLSLFRSFKPIDLLQLDEVEDCFQLGINVYKMDVVSGNVECIRRSDKGYEAMDILSYENHALYIKNIDMLQSKYQCPKCEMIFASAEKLKTHKKNQCELVNIKSIPAEPTIYKPAQNTIRSLLTKYSIKDADQYIDHFIVYDFEAILKPTVTQHGENTVFTNEHIPVSIQQYNVNKYKSLLQKIITAHGLTGMEIPGVNLGKTYKMSDVESWIGEGKYVSFFDFYSSLGFDKQKSDYGKLKQQLDQVPVFGFNSGRYDINLIKNDLIAVIGTDNIKSVIQNPSYMCIATSDIKMLDTSNYVPATISLFPYEYITAFNVLNQTTIPSFDSKLRGTSITGDDYERVKFVWDYYEMKSIKDLLIWYNNLDVVPFIKAIKAQRELFKRFDLDMFADGVSLPGLSEKVMYQTCFQ
;
A
#
# COMPACT_ATOMS: atom_id res chain seq x y z
N MET A 1 14.02 -54.14 27.58
CA MET A 1 14.53 -52.84 27.12
C MET A 1 15.40 -52.25 28.22
N ALA A 2 16.71 -52.16 28.01
CA ALA A 2 17.60 -51.46 28.93
C ALA A 2 17.55 -49.96 28.60
N TYR A 3 17.14 -49.14 29.55
CA TYR A 3 17.15 -47.67 29.39
C TYR A 3 18.47 -47.13 29.92
N ALA A 4 19.38 -46.79 29.02
CA ALA A 4 20.62 -46.09 29.37
C ALA A 4 20.39 -44.57 29.31
N SER A 5 20.13 -43.95 30.46
CA SER A 5 20.07 -42.48 30.58
C SER A 5 21.44 -41.92 30.93
N ASN A 6 21.79 -40.75 30.38
CA ASN A 6 23.04 -40.02 30.61
C ASN A 6 24.29 -40.68 29.99
N LEU A 7 24.48 -40.44 28.69
CA LEU A 7 25.60 -40.95 27.88
C LEU A 7 26.95 -40.27 28.16
N SER A 8 27.03 -39.33 29.12
CA SER A 8 28.31 -38.77 29.56
C SER A 8 29.14 -39.73 30.42
N ARG A 9 28.52 -40.83 30.90
CA ARG A 9 29.19 -41.85 31.72
C ARG A 9 29.82 -42.93 30.83
N PRO A 10 31.12 -43.25 30.99
CA PRO A 10 31.80 -44.28 30.18
C PRO A 10 31.11 -45.66 30.23
N ILE A 11 30.53 -46.03 31.37
CA ILE A 11 29.82 -47.30 31.55
C ILE A 11 28.57 -47.37 30.65
N ASN A 12 27.85 -46.26 30.50
CA ASN A 12 26.66 -46.20 29.65
C ASN A 12 27.02 -46.20 28.16
N GLN A 13 28.13 -45.57 27.80
CA GLN A 13 28.67 -45.60 26.44
C GLN A 13 29.05 -47.02 26.03
N ARG A 14 29.66 -47.81 26.93
CA ARG A 14 29.96 -49.24 26.67
C ARG A 14 28.71 -50.07 26.38
N LEU A 15 27.67 -49.89 27.19
CA LEU A 15 26.40 -50.62 27.01
C LEU A 15 25.73 -50.28 25.67
N VAL A 16 25.81 -49.02 25.24
CA VAL A 16 25.28 -48.58 23.94
C VAL A 16 26.15 -49.10 22.80
N ALA A 17 27.47 -49.03 22.93
CA ALA A 17 28.41 -49.54 21.94
C ALA A 17 28.21 -51.03 21.68
N GLU A 18 28.04 -51.83 22.74
CA GLU A 18 27.73 -53.27 22.65
C GLU A 18 26.35 -53.53 22.02
N GLN A 19 25.32 -52.79 22.42
CA GLN A 19 23.95 -52.96 21.90
C GLN A 19 23.85 -52.72 20.39
N TYR A 20 24.62 -51.76 19.88
CA TYR A 20 24.61 -51.38 18.46
C TYR A 20 25.80 -51.95 17.67
N ASN A 21 26.63 -52.79 18.29
CA ASN A 21 27.80 -53.42 17.70
C ASN A 21 28.77 -52.40 17.04
N VAL A 22 29.06 -51.31 17.75
CA VAL A 22 30.01 -50.27 17.33
C VAL A 22 31.16 -50.17 18.34
N SER A 23 32.36 -49.75 17.91
CA SER A 23 33.47 -49.56 18.86
C SER A 23 33.23 -48.34 19.76
N ILE A 24 33.75 -48.39 21.00
CA ILE A 24 33.65 -47.28 21.95
C ILE A 24 34.27 -46.00 21.37
N GLU A 25 35.43 -46.12 20.71
CA GLU A 25 36.10 -45.00 20.03
C GLU A 25 35.23 -44.38 18.93
N THR A 26 34.48 -45.19 18.19
CA THR A 26 33.54 -44.70 17.16
C THR A 26 32.36 -43.97 17.79
N LEU A 27 31.82 -44.50 18.89
CA LEU A 27 30.73 -43.88 19.62
C LEU A 27 31.16 -42.54 20.25
N GLU A 28 32.32 -42.51 20.92
CA GLU A 28 32.91 -41.30 21.51
C GLU A 28 33.22 -40.24 20.45
N LYS A 29 33.72 -40.66 19.28
CA LYS A 29 33.94 -39.78 18.14
C LYS A 29 32.63 -39.13 17.69
N HIS A 30 31.56 -39.89 17.49
CA HIS A 30 30.26 -39.34 17.03
C HIS A 30 29.53 -38.50 18.09
N MET A 31 29.93 -38.65 19.35
CA MET A 31 29.38 -37.91 20.48
C MET A 31 30.19 -36.64 20.83
N SER A 32 31.36 -36.42 20.24
CA SER A 32 32.18 -35.25 20.51
C SER A 32 31.51 -33.97 19.98
N PRO A 33 31.51 -32.85 20.74
CA PRO A 33 31.02 -31.55 20.26
C PRO A 33 31.72 -31.09 18.97
N ASP A 34 32.95 -31.55 18.76
CA ASP A 34 33.81 -31.22 17.62
C ASP A 34 33.63 -32.17 16.42
N TYR A 35 32.78 -33.20 16.54
CA TYR A 35 32.50 -34.12 15.43
C TYR A 35 31.54 -33.51 14.42
N LYS A 36 32.09 -32.70 13.53
CA LYS A 36 31.51 -32.33 12.24
C LYS A 36 32.55 -32.64 11.16
N ALA A 37 32.55 -33.87 10.66
CA ALA A 37 33.47 -34.29 9.59
C ALA A 37 32.68 -34.67 8.33
N ASP A 38 31.80 -33.78 7.87
CA ASP A 38 31.50 -33.72 6.44
C ASP A 38 32.57 -32.77 5.84
N PRO A 39 33.52 -33.24 5.02
CA PRO A 39 34.53 -32.38 4.39
C PRO A 39 33.90 -31.28 3.52
N LYS A 40 32.60 -31.38 3.24
CA LYS A 40 31.81 -30.40 2.50
C LYS A 40 31.00 -29.44 3.39
N TYR A 41 31.10 -29.54 4.72
CA TYR A 41 30.47 -28.58 5.65
C TYR A 41 31.45 -27.49 6.08
N ARG A 42 31.02 -26.22 6.03
CA ARG A 42 31.78 -25.07 6.55
C ARG A 42 30.91 -24.23 7.47
N PHE A 43 31.42 -23.94 8.67
CA PHE A 43 30.77 -23.09 9.66
C PHE A 43 31.51 -21.77 9.80
N TYR A 44 30.77 -20.69 9.93
CA TYR A 44 31.30 -19.38 10.29
C TYR A 44 30.45 -18.81 11.41
N ASP A 45 31.10 -18.47 12.52
CA ASP A 45 30.48 -17.79 13.66
C ASP A 45 30.93 -16.33 13.67
N GLY A 46 29.97 -15.41 13.80
CA GLY A 46 30.20 -13.98 13.81
C GLY A 46 29.31 -13.29 14.83
N ASN A 47 29.71 -12.10 15.30
CA ASN A 47 29.08 -11.43 16.44
C ASN A 47 27.56 -11.23 16.36
N HIS A 48 26.99 -11.13 15.15
CA HIS A 48 25.56 -10.90 14.93
C HIS A 48 24.91 -11.89 13.96
N MET A 49 25.72 -12.78 13.37
CA MET A 49 25.28 -13.70 12.34
C MET A 49 26.21 -14.91 12.29
N GLU A 50 25.62 -16.09 12.29
CA GLU A 50 26.31 -17.34 11.96
C GLU A 50 25.89 -17.82 10.56
N SER A 51 26.76 -18.60 9.91
CA SER A 51 26.43 -19.23 8.64
C SER A 51 26.91 -20.66 8.54
N HIS A 52 26.08 -21.49 7.90
CA HIS A 52 26.29 -22.92 7.73
C HIS A 52 26.24 -23.24 6.24
N LEU A 53 27.37 -23.60 5.64
CA LEU A 53 27.45 -24.04 4.25
C LEU A 53 27.56 -25.56 4.23
N TYR A 54 26.69 -26.20 3.46
CA TYR A 54 26.80 -27.60 3.08
C TYR A 54 26.98 -27.68 1.57
N ASP A 55 28.06 -28.29 1.13
CA ASP A 55 28.40 -28.53 -0.27
C ASP A 55 28.18 -30.02 -0.61
N GLY A 56 27.88 -30.35 -1.87
CA GLY A 56 27.59 -31.71 -2.37
C GLY A 56 26.69 -32.57 -1.48
N VAL A 57 25.49 -32.05 -1.16
CA VAL A 57 24.42 -32.67 -0.37
C VAL A 57 23.49 -33.48 -1.26
N GLU A 58 23.15 -34.70 -0.83
CA GLU A 58 22.12 -35.51 -1.48
C GLU A 58 20.72 -34.89 -1.29
N PRO A 59 19.84 -34.91 -2.31
CA PRO A 59 18.50 -34.31 -2.21
C PRO A 59 17.65 -34.85 -1.04
N SER A 60 17.85 -36.11 -0.63
CA SER A 60 17.17 -36.70 0.53
C SER A 60 17.56 -36.05 1.85
N ASP A 61 18.79 -35.57 1.97
CA ASP A 61 19.38 -35.11 3.22
C ASP A 61 19.23 -33.60 3.41
N PHE A 62 18.91 -32.89 2.32
CA PHE A 62 18.81 -31.43 2.29
C PHE A 62 17.88 -30.89 3.39
N TYR A 63 16.63 -31.36 3.40
CA TYR A 63 15.60 -30.89 4.34
C TYR A 63 15.94 -31.26 5.78
N ASP A 64 16.49 -32.45 6.01
CA ASP A 64 16.85 -32.92 7.35
C ASP A 64 18.02 -32.12 7.92
N LYS A 65 19.07 -31.86 7.13
CA LYS A 65 20.20 -31.02 7.52
C LYS A 65 19.74 -29.58 7.78
N LEU A 66 18.89 -29.02 6.93
CA LEU A 66 18.32 -27.68 7.11
C LEU A 66 17.50 -27.58 8.40
N GLU A 67 16.56 -28.51 8.61
CA GLU A 67 15.70 -28.50 9.80
C GLU A 67 16.53 -28.68 11.08
N ASN A 68 17.53 -29.55 11.08
CA ASN A 68 18.40 -29.77 12.23
C ASN A 68 19.11 -28.48 12.67
N VAL A 69 19.77 -27.77 11.74
CA VAL A 69 20.47 -26.51 12.04
C VAL A 69 19.51 -25.45 12.60
N LEU A 70 18.31 -25.33 12.04
CA LEU A 70 17.34 -24.34 12.51
C LEU A 70 16.68 -24.73 13.84
N SER A 71 16.50 -26.02 14.11
CA SER A 71 15.83 -26.54 15.31
C SER A 71 16.71 -26.54 16.57
N THR A 72 18.03 -26.49 16.40
CA THR A 72 19.03 -26.44 17.48
C THR A 72 19.18 -25.05 18.10
N GLN A 73 18.61 -24.03 17.46
CA GLN A 73 18.62 -22.65 17.94
C GLN A 73 17.83 -22.52 19.25
N SER A 74 18.37 -21.74 20.20
CA SER A 74 17.82 -21.61 21.56
C SER A 74 17.00 -20.34 21.79
N SER A 75 17.09 -19.37 20.88
CA SER A 75 16.36 -18.11 20.87
C SER A 75 15.81 -17.81 19.49
N ALA A 76 14.83 -16.91 19.38
CA ALA A 76 14.23 -16.50 18.13
C ALA A 76 15.27 -15.79 17.25
N PHE A 77 15.19 -16.05 15.95
CA PHE A 77 16.20 -15.59 14.99
C PHE A 77 15.53 -15.15 13.69
N LYS A 78 16.31 -14.51 12.83
CA LYS A 78 15.97 -14.35 11.42
C LYS A 78 16.85 -15.28 10.60
N VAL A 79 16.31 -15.85 9.54
CA VAL A 79 17.05 -16.74 8.64
C VAL A 79 16.93 -16.31 7.19
N ASN A 80 18.02 -16.43 6.45
CA ASN A 80 17.97 -16.52 5.01
C ASN A 80 18.71 -17.78 4.56
N VAL A 81 18.29 -18.35 3.44
CA VAL A 81 18.89 -19.56 2.85
C VAL A 81 19.29 -19.22 1.43
N ALA A 82 20.51 -19.59 1.04
CA ALA A 82 20.95 -19.55 -0.34
C ALA A 82 21.09 -20.98 -0.85
N LEU A 83 20.53 -21.27 -2.03
CA LEU A 83 20.56 -22.60 -2.63
C LEU A 83 21.70 -22.70 -3.64
N GLY A 84 22.31 -23.86 -3.74
CA GLY A 84 23.22 -24.25 -4.78
C GLY A 84 22.61 -25.40 -5.56
N TYR A 85 22.46 -25.23 -6.86
CA TYR A 85 21.71 -26.15 -7.69
C TYR A 85 22.32 -26.26 -9.09
N GLU A 86 22.08 -27.42 -9.71
CA GLU A 86 22.45 -27.68 -11.09
C GLU A 86 21.21 -27.58 -11.98
N LEU A 87 21.37 -26.86 -13.10
CA LEU A 87 20.38 -26.79 -14.16
C LEU A 87 20.83 -27.65 -15.34
N VAL A 88 19.88 -28.23 -16.07
CA VAL A 88 20.13 -28.97 -17.31
C VAL A 88 19.27 -28.40 -18.44
N SER A 89 19.83 -28.31 -19.64
CA SER A 89 19.07 -27.89 -20.82
C SER A 89 17.99 -28.91 -21.16
N LYS A 90 16.84 -28.43 -21.64
CA LYS A 90 15.72 -29.26 -22.10
C LYS A 90 16.03 -29.94 -23.44
N THR A 91 16.96 -29.38 -24.23
CA THR A 91 17.32 -29.87 -25.56
C THR A 91 18.63 -30.65 -25.60
N ASP A 92 19.54 -30.37 -24.67
CA ASP A 92 20.85 -31.02 -24.58
C ASP A 92 21.11 -31.49 -23.14
N PRO A 93 21.05 -32.81 -22.87
CA PRO A 93 21.30 -33.36 -21.54
C PRO A 93 22.72 -33.10 -20.99
N ASP A 94 23.70 -32.82 -21.86
CA ASP A 94 25.09 -32.60 -21.47
C ASP A 94 25.39 -31.12 -21.16
N ASP A 95 24.49 -30.19 -21.53
CA ASP A 95 24.59 -28.77 -21.15
C ASP A 95 24.02 -28.55 -19.75
N THR A 96 24.91 -28.65 -18.75
CA THR A 96 24.61 -28.35 -17.35
C THR A 96 25.25 -27.06 -16.87
N ARG A 97 24.55 -26.36 -15.95
CA ARG A 97 25.03 -25.13 -15.32
C ARG A 97 24.84 -25.17 -13.82
N TYR A 98 25.94 -24.97 -13.10
CA TYR A 98 25.92 -24.93 -11.64
C TYR A 98 25.83 -23.50 -11.10
N PHE A 99 24.96 -23.29 -10.13
CA PHE A 99 24.83 -22.05 -9.37
C PHE A 99 25.31 -22.26 -7.95
N TYR A 100 26.28 -21.46 -7.51
CA TYR A 100 26.82 -21.54 -6.15
C TYR A 100 25.94 -20.82 -5.11
N PRO A 101 25.77 -21.35 -3.88
CA PRO A 101 25.01 -20.70 -2.82
C PRO A 101 25.53 -19.30 -2.46
N ASN A 102 24.81 -18.26 -2.88
CA ASN A 102 25.13 -16.87 -2.58
C ASN A 102 23.87 -16.02 -2.38
N LEU A 103 23.84 -15.19 -1.32
CA LEU A 103 22.71 -14.30 -1.03
C LEU A 103 22.36 -13.35 -2.18
N ALA A 104 23.33 -12.94 -3.00
CA ALA A 104 23.07 -12.01 -4.10
C ALA A 104 22.21 -12.63 -5.21
N ASN A 105 22.42 -13.92 -5.50
CA ASN A 105 21.90 -14.53 -6.73
C ASN A 105 21.09 -15.81 -6.51
N THR A 106 21.17 -16.45 -5.35
CA THR A 106 20.46 -17.71 -5.08
C THR A 106 19.76 -17.73 -3.73
N CYS A 107 19.51 -16.55 -3.15
CA CYS A 107 18.70 -16.46 -1.93
C CYS A 107 17.27 -16.93 -2.18
N VAL A 108 16.73 -17.65 -1.19
CA VAL A 108 15.33 -18.08 -1.13
C VAL A 108 14.44 -16.89 -0.79
N PHE A 109 14.91 -16.00 0.08
CA PHE A 109 14.14 -14.85 0.55
C PHE A 109 14.84 -13.54 0.20
N ASN A 110 14.07 -12.59 -0.36
CA ASN A 110 14.53 -11.21 -0.61
C ASN A 110 14.96 -10.50 0.69
N LYS A 111 14.38 -10.89 1.84
CA LYS A 111 14.72 -10.39 3.17
C LYS A 111 14.71 -11.56 4.17
N PRO A 112 15.58 -11.56 5.20
CA PRO A 112 15.59 -12.60 6.21
C PRO A 112 14.23 -12.74 6.93
N VAL A 113 13.74 -13.97 7.01
CA VAL A 113 12.44 -14.34 7.58
C VAL A 113 12.58 -14.59 9.08
N ALA A 114 11.65 -14.09 9.89
CA ALA A 114 11.65 -14.28 11.34
C ALA A 114 11.07 -15.64 11.74
N ILE A 115 11.82 -16.37 12.57
CA ILE A 115 11.45 -17.66 13.17
C ILE A 115 11.21 -17.41 14.67
N ASN A 116 9.94 -17.47 15.07
CA ASN A 116 9.50 -17.19 16.43
C ASN A 116 8.86 -18.42 17.10
N SER A 117 8.73 -19.54 16.39
CA SER A 117 8.32 -20.86 16.89
C SER A 117 9.04 -21.96 16.11
N LYS A 118 9.12 -23.19 16.62
CA LYS A 118 9.70 -24.31 15.86
C LYS A 118 8.86 -24.67 14.63
N ALA A 119 7.55 -24.46 14.69
CA ALA A 119 6.65 -24.69 13.57
C ALA A 119 6.93 -23.76 12.37
N ASP A 120 7.43 -22.54 12.63
CA ASP A 120 7.80 -21.58 11.59
C ASP A 120 8.88 -22.14 10.65
N ILE A 121 9.77 -23.01 11.13
CA ILE A 121 10.81 -23.65 10.29
C ILE A 121 10.15 -24.41 9.13
N ARG A 122 9.16 -25.25 9.44
CA ARG A 122 8.45 -26.01 8.42
C ARG A 122 7.53 -25.13 7.57
N LYS A 123 6.80 -24.22 8.21
CA LYS A 123 5.76 -23.39 7.55
C LYS A 123 6.30 -22.27 6.68
N LYS A 124 7.37 -21.60 7.12
CA LYS A 124 7.93 -20.43 6.45
C LYS A 124 9.16 -20.77 5.63
N VAL A 125 10.01 -21.69 6.10
CA VAL A 125 11.28 -21.99 5.42
C VAL A 125 11.13 -23.16 4.46
N ILE A 126 10.79 -24.34 4.98
CA ILE A 126 10.73 -25.58 4.18
C ILE A 126 9.62 -25.51 3.12
N SER A 127 8.43 -25.01 3.49
CA SER A 127 7.31 -24.86 2.56
C SER A 127 7.63 -23.94 1.37
N ASP A 128 8.33 -22.82 1.62
CA ASP A 128 8.68 -21.88 0.56
C ASP A 128 9.73 -22.45 -0.38
N ILE A 129 10.74 -23.15 0.15
CA ILE A 129 11.74 -23.84 -0.68
C ILE A 129 11.08 -24.91 -1.56
N ARG A 130 10.17 -25.73 -0.99
CA ARG A 130 9.37 -26.70 -1.77
C ARG A 130 8.54 -26.03 -2.85
N SER A 131 7.93 -24.88 -2.55
CA SER A 131 7.19 -24.12 -3.54
C SER A 131 8.09 -23.59 -4.66
N MET A 132 9.34 -23.22 -4.36
CA MET A 132 10.29 -22.74 -5.38
C MET A 132 10.75 -23.85 -6.32
N GLU A 133 10.99 -25.05 -5.78
CA GLU A 133 11.30 -26.26 -6.57
C GLU A 133 10.17 -26.61 -7.55
N LEU A 134 8.91 -26.49 -7.12
CA LEU A 134 7.74 -26.84 -7.94
C LEU A 134 7.33 -25.76 -8.95
N ALA A 135 7.63 -24.49 -8.69
CA ALA A 135 7.06 -23.36 -9.43
C ALA A 135 8.04 -22.67 -10.39
N ASP A 136 9.20 -23.27 -10.70
CA ASP A 136 10.24 -22.67 -11.54
C ASP A 136 10.60 -21.22 -11.13
N LYS A 137 10.68 -20.97 -9.82
CA LYS A 137 11.01 -19.65 -9.26
C LYS A 137 12.51 -19.44 -9.01
N LEU A 138 13.34 -20.40 -9.40
CA LEU A 138 14.79 -20.28 -9.36
C LEU A 138 15.29 -19.36 -10.48
N ASN A 139 16.54 -18.90 -10.38
CA ASN A 139 17.11 -18.06 -11.41
C ASN A 139 17.58 -18.92 -12.58
N TYR A 140 16.83 -18.88 -13.68
CA TYR A 140 17.14 -19.59 -14.92
C TYR A 140 17.81 -18.66 -15.94
N PRO A 141 18.87 -19.10 -16.65
CA PRO A 141 19.47 -18.34 -17.74
C PRO A 141 18.49 -18.09 -18.90
N SER A 142 17.61 -19.04 -19.17
CA SER A 142 16.57 -18.97 -20.20
C SER A 142 15.47 -20.01 -19.94
N SER A 143 14.35 -19.92 -20.64
CA SER A 143 13.23 -20.89 -20.56
C SER A 143 13.61 -22.30 -21.04
N GLY A 144 14.78 -22.45 -21.67
CA GLY A 144 15.33 -23.71 -22.16
C GLY A 144 15.94 -24.60 -21.08
N TYR A 145 16.14 -24.11 -19.85
CA TYR A 145 16.70 -24.90 -18.75
C TYR A 145 15.61 -25.41 -17.80
N LYS A 146 15.89 -26.49 -17.08
CA LYS A 146 15.10 -26.99 -15.95
C LYS A 146 16.01 -27.34 -14.78
N LEU A 147 15.48 -27.32 -13.56
CA LEU A 147 16.19 -27.78 -12.37
C LEU A 147 16.51 -29.27 -12.50
N LYS A 148 17.79 -29.64 -12.29
CA LYS A 148 18.23 -31.03 -12.19
C LYS A 148 18.16 -31.49 -10.74
N GLU A 149 18.88 -30.81 -9.85
CA GLU A 149 18.92 -31.11 -8.41
C GLU A 149 19.53 -29.95 -7.60
N ILE A 150 19.24 -29.92 -6.29
CA ILE A 150 19.90 -29.05 -5.32
C ILE A 150 21.08 -29.82 -4.73
N THR A 151 22.29 -29.33 -4.95
CA THR A 151 23.53 -29.99 -4.54
C THR A 151 24.24 -29.29 -3.39
N ALA A 152 23.86 -28.06 -3.05
CA ALA A 152 24.46 -27.31 -1.96
C ALA A 152 23.48 -26.32 -1.35
N PHE A 153 23.75 -25.85 -0.14
CA PHE A 153 23.02 -24.73 0.45
C PHE A 153 23.81 -24.03 1.53
N LYS A 154 23.51 -22.75 1.73
CA LYS A 154 24.08 -21.93 2.80
C LYS A 154 22.99 -21.27 3.62
N ILE A 155 22.97 -21.55 4.92
CA ILE A 155 22.06 -20.94 5.89
C ILE A 155 22.77 -19.74 6.50
N PHE A 156 22.05 -18.62 6.63
CA PHE A 156 22.46 -17.42 7.34
C PHE A 156 21.48 -17.17 8.47
N ILE A 157 21.96 -17.25 9.70
CA ILE A 157 21.15 -17.06 10.91
C ILE A 157 21.58 -15.75 11.54
N TYR A 158 20.62 -14.85 11.73
CA TYR A 158 20.79 -13.56 12.37
C TYR A 158 20.14 -13.65 13.75
N HIS A 159 20.97 -13.61 14.80
CA HIS A 159 20.48 -13.70 16.16
C HIS A 159 19.66 -12.46 16.53
N ARG A 160 18.60 -12.67 17.30
CA ARG A 160 17.76 -11.60 17.82
C ARG A 160 17.66 -11.74 19.33
N ASP A 161 17.55 -10.59 19.99
CA ASP A 161 17.16 -10.54 21.40
C ASP A 161 15.67 -10.17 21.47
N HIS A 162 14.82 -11.18 21.55
CA HIS A 162 13.37 -11.03 21.72
C HIS A 162 12.89 -11.79 22.95
N ALA A 163 13.68 -11.72 24.02
CA ALA A 163 13.34 -12.34 25.29
C ALA A 163 12.39 -11.46 26.10
N LEU A 164 11.25 -12.01 26.52
CA LEU A 164 10.18 -11.30 27.20
C LEU A 164 10.46 -11.18 28.71
N GLY A 165 10.97 -10.02 29.12
CA GLY A 165 11.42 -9.69 30.48
C GLY A 165 11.05 -8.27 30.92
N ASP A 166 11.64 -7.82 32.04
CA ASP A 166 11.45 -6.42 32.42
C ASP A 166 12.23 -5.52 31.47
N SER A 167 11.63 -4.38 31.14
CA SER A 167 12.23 -3.35 30.30
C SER A 167 12.26 -2.03 31.06
N GLU A 168 13.34 -1.27 30.88
CA GLU A 168 13.42 0.11 31.39
C GLU A 168 12.59 1.08 30.54
N ALA A 169 12.10 0.65 29.38
CA ALA A 169 11.31 1.48 28.48
C ALA A 169 9.96 1.87 29.11
N VAL A 170 9.65 3.17 29.04
CA VAL A 170 8.34 3.68 29.45
C VAL A 170 7.30 3.24 28.44
N VAL A 171 6.28 2.51 28.92
CA VAL A 171 5.15 2.08 28.08
C VAL A 171 4.38 3.30 27.58
N PRO A 172 4.21 3.49 26.25
CA PRO A 172 3.54 4.63 25.66
C PRO A 172 2.11 4.82 26.14
N GLU A 173 1.62 6.06 26.08
CA GLU A 173 0.26 6.43 26.51
C GLU A 173 -0.82 5.58 25.84
N ILE A 174 -0.71 5.37 24.52
CA ILE A 174 -1.65 4.54 23.74
C ILE A 174 -1.80 3.10 24.26
N ILE A 175 -0.74 2.50 24.81
CA ILE A 175 -0.78 1.16 25.41
C ILE A 175 -1.21 1.27 26.88
N ARG A 176 -0.67 2.25 27.61
CA ARG A 176 -0.88 2.44 29.05
C ARG A 176 -2.33 2.77 29.39
N GLU A 177 -3.00 3.58 28.58
CA GLU A 177 -4.40 3.97 28.76
C GLU A 177 -5.38 2.93 28.22
N ASN A 178 -4.89 1.93 27.49
CA ASN A 178 -5.75 0.90 26.92
C ASN A 178 -6.23 -0.09 27.99
N LYS A 179 -7.51 0.01 28.36
CA LYS A 179 -8.17 -0.88 29.33
C LYS A 179 -8.14 -2.38 28.98
N HIS A 180 -7.89 -2.72 27.71
CA HIS A 180 -7.80 -4.09 27.20
C HIS A 180 -6.39 -4.67 27.27
N VAL A 181 -5.40 -3.88 27.71
CA VAL A 181 -4.04 -4.34 28.01
C VAL A 181 -3.82 -4.23 29.51
N ILE A 182 -3.09 -5.18 30.09
CA ILE A 182 -2.68 -5.15 31.49
C ILE A 182 -1.16 -5.11 31.55
N ASN A 183 -0.66 -4.06 32.19
CA ASN A 183 0.75 -3.94 32.53
C ASN A 183 1.00 -4.42 33.96
N PHE A 184 1.99 -5.29 34.13
CA PHE A 184 2.44 -5.78 35.42
C PHE A 184 3.72 -5.04 35.83
N PRO A 185 3.68 -4.16 36.85
CA PRO A 185 4.87 -3.44 37.27
C PRO A 185 5.87 -4.38 37.94
N LYS A 186 7.16 -4.27 37.58
CA LYS A 186 8.31 -4.92 38.25
C LYS A 186 8.19 -6.46 38.34
N THR A 187 8.24 -7.15 37.20
CA THR A 187 8.02 -8.61 37.16
C THR A 187 9.27 -9.42 37.50
N ASN A 188 10.45 -8.78 37.57
CA ASN A 188 11.78 -9.36 37.66
C ASN A 188 12.01 -10.43 36.57
N ASN A 189 11.85 -10.06 35.30
CA ASN A 189 12.02 -10.93 34.12
C ASN A 189 11.01 -12.09 34.01
N LYS A 190 9.85 -11.98 34.67
CA LYS A 190 8.84 -13.05 34.71
C LYS A 190 7.53 -12.61 34.07
N CYS A 191 7.58 -11.71 33.09
CA CYS A 191 6.38 -11.12 32.49
C CYS A 191 5.44 -12.18 31.91
N VAL A 192 6.00 -13.20 31.24
CA VAL A 192 5.24 -14.32 30.70
C VAL A 192 4.50 -15.09 31.82
N PHE A 193 5.16 -15.37 32.94
CA PHE A 193 4.50 -16.01 34.09
C PHE A 193 3.43 -15.12 34.75
N HIS A 194 3.59 -13.80 34.73
CA HIS A 194 2.53 -12.89 35.18
C HIS A 194 1.31 -12.96 34.26
N CYS A 195 1.52 -13.01 32.95
CA CYS A 195 0.45 -13.20 31.96
C CYS A 195 -0.27 -14.55 32.17
N ILE A 196 0.48 -15.64 32.33
CA ILE A 196 -0.08 -16.99 32.56
C ILE A 196 -0.87 -17.04 33.88
N ALA A 197 -0.27 -16.54 34.97
CA ALA A 197 -0.94 -16.49 36.26
C ALA A 197 -2.24 -15.67 36.16
N TRP A 198 -2.23 -14.56 35.42
CA TRP A 198 -3.42 -13.73 35.25
C TRP A 198 -4.53 -14.41 34.45
N HIS A 199 -4.14 -15.11 33.38
CA HIS A 199 -5.06 -15.85 32.51
C HIS A 199 -5.76 -16.97 33.29
N THR A 200 -4.98 -17.79 33.99
CA THR A 200 -5.44 -18.96 34.76
C THR A 200 -6.21 -18.62 36.04
N LEU A 201 -6.08 -17.40 36.56
CA LEU A 201 -6.77 -17.00 37.79
C LEU A 201 -8.30 -16.97 37.59
N GLN A 202 -9.06 -17.77 38.34
CA GLN A 202 -10.53 -17.81 38.25
C GLN A 202 -11.26 -16.87 39.25
N SER A 203 -10.54 -15.93 39.89
CA SER A 203 -11.12 -15.03 40.90
C SER A 203 -11.87 -13.83 40.30
N TYR A 204 -13.01 -13.48 40.90
CA TYR A 204 -13.84 -12.31 40.56
C TYR A 204 -13.21 -10.95 40.96
N LYS A 205 -12.17 -10.96 41.81
CA LYS A 205 -11.42 -9.75 42.21
C LYS A 205 -9.96 -9.88 41.79
N LYS A 206 -9.68 -9.80 40.48
CA LYS A 206 -8.32 -9.81 39.95
C LYS A 206 -7.66 -8.44 40.17
N ASP A 207 -6.60 -8.36 40.99
CA ASP A 207 -5.74 -7.17 41.16
C ASP A 207 -4.34 -7.48 40.62
N PRO A 208 -3.85 -6.78 39.57
CA PRO A 208 -2.52 -7.00 39.00
C PRO A 208 -1.38 -6.88 40.03
N ARG A 209 -1.58 -6.10 41.10
CA ARG A 209 -0.59 -5.89 42.16
C ARG A 209 -0.49 -7.06 43.15
N ARG A 210 -1.46 -7.97 43.15
CA ARG A 210 -1.57 -9.07 44.14
C ARG A 210 -1.35 -10.46 43.55
N ILE A 211 -0.88 -10.58 42.30
CA ILE A 211 -0.75 -11.86 41.59
C ILE A 211 0.54 -12.64 41.89
N HIS A 212 1.43 -12.09 42.71
CA HIS A 212 2.77 -12.64 42.93
C HIS A 212 2.77 -14.08 43.49
N ALA A 213 1.76 -14.47 44.28
CA ALA A 213 1.63 -15.83 44.79
C ALA A 213 1.38 -16.83 43.64
N GLN A 214 0.48 -16.51 42.72
CA GLN A 214 0.14 -17.35 41.57
C GLN A 214 1.25 -17.41 40.55
N VAL A 215 2.04 -16.33 40.41
CA VAL A 215 3.27 -16.36 39.61
C VAL A 215 4.27 -17.37 40.15
N LYS A 216 4.42 -17.47 41.48
CA LYS A 216 5.28 -18.50 42.10
C LYS A 216 4.74 -19.90 41.86
N GLU A 217 3.43 -20.10 41.89
CA GLU A 217 2.80 -21.39 41.60
C GLU A 217 3.00 -21.80 40.14
N ALA A 218 2.78 -20.89 39.20
CA ALA A 218 3.07 -21.11 37.78
C ALA A 218 4.54 -21.47 37.56
N PHE A 219 5.46 -20.75 38.21
CA PHE A 219 6.89 -21.06 38.12
C PHE A 219 7.24 -22.43 38.71
N LYS A 220 6.65 -22.83 39.85
CA LYS A 220 6.84 -24.18 40.42
C LYS A 220 6.36 -25.27 39.46
N ARG A 221 5.23 -25.05 38.78
CA ARG A 221 4.73 -25.97 37.75
C ARG A 221 5.71 -26.08 36.59
N TYR A 222 6.24 -24.96 36.11
CA TYR A 222 7.27 -24.95 35.08
C TYR A 222 8.56 -25.66 35.49
N CYS A 223 9.05 -25.44 36.72
CA CYS A 223 10.19 -26.19 37.27
C CYS A 223 9.93 -27.70 37.30
N SER A 224 8.73 -28.11 37.72
CA SER A 224 8.34 -29.53 37.77
C SER A 224 8.30 -30.15 36.37
N PHE A 225 7.76 -29.43 35.38
CA PHE A 225 7.75 -29.85 33.98
C PHE A 225 9.17 -30.01 33.41
N LYS A 226 10.08 -29.11 33.76
CA LYS A 226 11.51 -29.19 33.38
C LYS A 226 12.31 -30.23 34.18
N GLY A 227 11.72 -30.90 35.17
CA GLY A 227 12.45 -31.82 36.05
C GLY A 227 13.44 -31.14 37.00
N VAL A 228 13.31 -29.83 37.23
CA VAL A 228 14.21 -29.03 38.07
C VAL A 228 13.54 -28.76 39.42
N LYS A 229 14.28 -28.94 40.53
CA LYS A 229 13.77 -28.62 41.87
C LYS A 229 13.66 -27.11 42.05
N TYR A 230 12.47 -26.64 42.44
CA TYR A 230 12.24 -25.24 42.76
C TYR A 230 13.16 -24.74 43.90
N SER A 231 13.76 -23.57 43.73
CA SER A 231 14.44 -22.82 44.79
C SER A 231 14.16 -21.31 44.66
N LEU A 232 14.23 -20.59 45.78
CA LEU A 232 14.08 -19.13 45.79
C LEU A 232 15.20 -18.43 45.02
N SER A 233 16.42 -19.00 45.03
CA SER A 233 17.55 -18.49 44.25
C SER A 233 17.24 -18.57 42.75
N LEU A 234 16.80 -19.74 42.28
CA LEU A 234 16.41 -19.97 40.88
C LEU A 234 15.26 -19.05 40.44
N PHE A 235 14.26 -18.85 41.30
CA PHE A 235 13.19 -17.90 41.00
C PHE A 235 13.73 -16.48 40.85
N ARG A 236 14.64 -16.03 41.71
CA ARG A 236 15.20 -14.67 41.65
C ARG A 236 16.09 -14.45 40.42
N SER A 237 16.95 -15.40 40.09
CA SER A 237 17.91 -15.31 38.97
C SER A 237 17.36 -15.79 37.62
N PHE A 238 16.05 -16.07 37.52
CA PHE A 238 15.45 -16.56 36.29
C PHE A 238 15.59 -15.54 35.14
N LYS A 239 16.05 -16.04 33.98
CA LYS A 239 16.23 -15.23 32.77
C LYS A 239 14.89 -15.03 32.03
N PRO A 240 14.73 -13.93 31.27
CA PRO A 240 13.56 -13.75 30.40
C PRO A 240 13.32 -14.94 29.47
N ILE A 241 12.05 -15.19 29.10
CA ILE A 241 11.66 -16.28 28.19
C ILE A 241 11.67 -15.75 26.76
N ASP A 242 12.44 -16.39 25.89
CA ASP A 242 12.46 -16.06 24.47
C ASP A 242 11.23 -16.61 23.73
N LEU A 243 10.81 -15.94 22.64
CA LEU A 243 9.67 -16.37 21.82
C LEU A 243 9.75 -17.85 21.39
N LEU A 244 10.95 -18.33 21.03
CA LEU A 244 11.14 -19.72 20.60
C LEU A 244 10.93 -20.72 21.75
N GLN A 245 11.17 -20.30 22.98
CA GLN A 245 10.95 -21.11 24.19
C GLN A 245 9.47 -21.17 24.59
N LEU A 246 8.61 -20.32 24.02
CA LEU A 246 7.18 -20.35 24.32
C LEU A 246 6.53 -21.68 23.91
N ASP A 247 7.05 -22.38 22.90
CA ASP A 247 6.55 -23.71 22.52
C ASP A 247 6.51 -24.69 23.71
N GLU A 248 7.57 -24.67 24.53
CA GLU A 248 7.66 -25.54 25.72
C GLU A 248 6.77 -25.04 26.88
N VAL A 249 6.57 -23.73 26.95
CA VAL A 249 5.67 -23.11 27.92
C VAL A 249 4.21 -23.46 27.58
N GLU A 250 3.85 -23.43 26.30
CA GLU A 250 2.54 -23.85 25.81
C GLU A 250 2.24 -25.30 26.21
N ASP A 251 3.21 -26.21 26.06
CA ASP A 251 3.08 -27.61 26.45
C ASP A 251 3.00 -27.79 27.98
N CYS A 252 3.78 -27.04 28.76
CA CYS A 252 3.76 -27.08 30.23
C CYS A 252 2.39 -26.67 30.80
N PHE A 253 1.78 -25.62 30.24
CA PHE A 253 0.54 -25.05 30.76
C PHE A 253 -0.71 -25.52 30.02
N GLN A 254 -0.58 -26.18 28.87
CA GLN A 254 -1.67 -26.55 27.96
C GLN A 254 -2.46 -25.30 27.52
N LEU A 255 -1.74 -24.27 27.09
CA LEU A 255 -2.26 -22.97 26.64
C LEU A 255 -1.57 -22.57 25.34
N GLY A 256 -2.28 -22.05 24.36
CA GLY A 256 -1.68 -21.45 23.16
C GLY A 256 -1.28 -20.00 23.43
N ILE A 257 -0.05 -19.58 23.14
CA ILE A 257 0.43 -18.24 23.47
C ILE A 257 0.66 -17.44 22.17
N ASN A 258 -0.26 -16.54 21.86
CA ASN A 258 -0.07 -15.61 20.75
C ASN A 258 0.69 -14.38 21.22
N VAL A 259 1.62 -13.89 20.40
CA VAL A 259 2.38 -12.67 20.69
C VAL A 259 2.17 -11.66 19.58
N TYR A 260 1.81 -10.45 19.98
CA TYR A 260 1.55 -9.31 19.12
C TYR A 260 2.56 -8.19 19.39
N LYS A 261 2.79 -7.35 18.38
CA LYS A 261 3.55 -6.10 18.49
C LYS A 261 2.69 -4.95 18.01
N MET A 262 2.74 -3.81 18.68
CA MET A 262 2.05 -2.60 18.25
C MET A 262 3.08 -1.60 17.71
N ASP A 263 2.80 -1.05 16.52
CA ASP A 263 3.45 0.18 16.09
C ASP A 263 2.79 1.36 16.80
N VAL A 264 3.57 2.07 17.62
CA VAL A 264 3.09 3.18 18.46
C VAL A 264 2.63 4.36 17.61
N VAL A 265 3.21 4.56 16.42
CA VAL A 265 2.88 5.69 15.55
C VAL A 265 1.56 5.47 14.83
N SER A 266 1.39 4.31 14.18
CA SER A 266 0.17 4.01 13.44
C SER A 266 -0.95 3.40 14.30
N GLY A 267 -0.64 2.90 15.50
CA GLY A 267 -1.55 2.11 16.33
C GLY A 267 -1.83 0.70 15.78
N ASN A 268 -1.17 0.29 14.70
CA ASN A 268 -1.37 -1.01 14.08
C ASN A 268 -0.78 -2.13 14.95
N VAL A 269 -1.53 -3.23 15.07
CA VAL A 269 -1.14 -4.40 15.88
C VAL A 269 -0.91 -5.60 14.98
N GLU A 270 0.33 -6.06 14.93
CA GLU A 270 0.79 -7.19 14.14
C GLU A 270 0.95 -8.43 15.02
N CYS A 271 0.49 -9.59 14.54
CA CYS A 271 0.74 -10.88 15.19
C CYS A 271 2.12 -11.40 14.77
N ILE A 272 3.09 -11.38 15.69
CA ILE A 272 4.47 -11.82 15.42
C ILE A 272 4.66 -13.32 15.69
N ARG A 273 3.85 -13.90 16.58
CA ARG A 273 3.82 -15.33 16.87
C ARG A 273 2.37 -15.77 17.08
N ARG A 274 1.97 -16.85 16.41
CA ARG A 274 0.68 -17.50 16.61
C ARG A 274 0.91 -18.94 17.08
N SER A 275 0.15 -19.37 18.07
CA SER A 275 0.19 -20.76 18.52
C SER A 275 -0.48 -21.67 17.51
N ASP A 276 0.13 -22.83 17.28
CA ASP A 276 -0.44 -23.93 16.48
C ASP A 276 -1.10 -25.00 17.33
N LYS A 277 -1.03 -24.87 18.66
CA LYS A 277 -1.60 -25.83 19.59
C LYS A 277 -3.11 -25.58 19.67
N GLY A 278 -3.91 -26.65 19.62
CA GLY A 278 -5.37 -26.59 19.77
C GLY A 278 -5.85 -26.32 21.20
N TYR A 279 -5.02 -25.67 22.03
CA TYR A 279 -5.35 -25.30 23.40
C TYR A 279 -6.11 -23.97 23.46
N GLU A 280 -6.63 -23.62 24.63
CA GLU A 280 -7.15 -22.27 24.88
C GLU A 280 -6.04 -21.23 24.66
N ALA A 281 -6.35 -20.17 23.90
CA ALA A 281 -5.37 -19.17 23.51
C ALA A 281 -5.31 -17.99 24.51
N MET A 282 -4.09 -17.61 24.84
CA MET A 282 -3.73 -16.41 25.59
C MET A 282 -2.97 -15.45 24.65
N ASP A 283 -3.35 -14.18 24.68
CA ASP A 283 -2.74 -13.14 23.86
C ASP A 283 -1.80 -12.25 24.70
N ILE A 284 -0.58 -12.04 24.21
CA ILE A 284 0.45 -11.19 24.81
C ILE A 284 0.79 -10.05 23.85
N LEU A 285 0.90 -8.83 24.36
CA LEU A 285 1.49 -7.69 23.64
C LEU A 285 2.96 -7.54 24.06
N SER A 286 3.87 -7.66 23.11
CA SER A 286 5.30 -7.42 23.27
C SER A 286 5.62 -5.96 22.96
N TYR A 287 6.14 -5.22 23.93
CA TYR A 287 6.64 -3.86 23.76
C TYR A 287 8.03 -3.72 24.40
N GLU A 288 9.05 -3.37 23.62
CA GLU A 288 10.45 -3.22 24.10
C GLU A 288 10.90 -4.38 25.00
N ASN A 289 10.71 -5.62 24.54
CA ASN A 289 11.01 -6.85 25.28
C ASN A 289 10.23 -7.05 26.59
N HIS A 290 9.17 -6.26 26.84
CA HIS A 290 8.23 -6.47 27.94
C HIS A 290 6.92 -7.13 27.48
N ALA A 291 6.41 -8.09 28.26
CA ALA A 291 5.15 -8.77 27.97
C ALA A 291 3.99 -8.16 28.77
N LEU A 292 2.99 -7.65 28.05
CA LEU A 292 1.74 -7.15 28.59
C LEU A 292 0.61 -8.15 28.25
N TYR A 293 -0.32 -8.36 29.17
CA TYR A 293 -1.44 -9.27 28.93
C TYR A 293 -2.55 -8.59 28.13
N ILE A 294 -3.02 -9.22 27.05
CA ILE A 294 -4.15 -8.73 26.25
C ILE A 294 -5.43 -9.42 26.74
N LYS A 295 -6.41 -8.64 27.20
CA LYS A 295 -7.74 -9.15 27.58
C LYS A 295 -8.62 -9.48 26.38
N ASN A 296 -8.50 -8.69 25.32
CA ASN A 296 -9.30 -8.82 24.12
C ASN A 296 -8.55 -8.21 22.94
N ILE A 297 -8.12 -9.06 22.00
CA ILE A 297 -7.35 -8.64 20.82
C ILE A 297 -8.17 -7.79 19.85
N ASP A 298 -9.44 -8.09 19.66
CA ASP A 298 -10.30 -7.32 18.74
C ASP A 298 -10.42 -5.88 19.21
N MET A 299 -10.66 -5.67 20.50
CA MET A 299 -10.75 -4.33 21.09
C MET A 299 -9.40 -3.60 21.08
N LEU A 300 -8.27 -4.33 21.12
CA LEU A 300 -6.94 -3.76 20.95
C LEU A 300 -6.67 -3.34 19.49
N GLN A 301 -7.15 -4.12 18.51
CA GLN A 301 -7.11 -3.80 17.07
C GLN A 301 -8.17 -2.77 16.64
N SER A 302 -8.88 -2.16 17.59
CA SER A 302 -10.01 -1.28 17.33
C SER A 302 -11.14 -1.92 16.52
N LYS A 303 -11.35 -3.24 16.65
CA LYS A 303 -12.46 -4.02 16.09
C LYS A 303 -13.54 -4.22 17.16
N TYR A 304 -14.45 -3.26 17.25
CA TYR A 304 -15.53 -3.26 18.23
C TYR A 304 -16.76 -3.97 17.66
N GLN A 305 -17.03 -5.20 18.06
CA GLN A 305 -18.22 -5.94 17.60
C GLN A 305 -19.48 -5.55 18.39
N CYS A 306 -20.60 -5.38 17.69
CA CYS A 306 -21.90 -5.20 18.31
C CYS A 306 -22.48 -6.54 18.81
N PRO A 307 -22.84 -6.70 20.10
CA PRO A 307 -23.39 -7.95 20.63
C PRO A 307 -24.83 -8.23 20.18
N LYS A 308 -25.52 -7.27 19.56
CA LYS A 308 -26.90 -7.42 19.06
C LYS A 308 -26.96 -7.82 17.58
N CYS A 309 -26.09 -7.24 16.74
CA CYS A 309 -26.13 -7.42 15.27
C CYS A 309 -24.80 -7.85 14.65
N GLU A 310 -23.78 -8.11 15.48
CA GLU A 310 -22.46 -8.62 15.10
C GLU A 310 -21.62 -7.72 14.17
N MET A 311 -22.09 -6.53 13.78
CA MET A 311 -21.29 -5.56 13.00
C MET A 311 -20.03 -5.11 13.75
N ILE A 312 -18.93 -5.00 13.02
CA ILE A 312 -17.61 -4.60 13.54
C ILE A 312 -17.37 -3.12 13.23
N PHE A 313 -16.98 -2.36 14.25
CA PHE A 313 -16.71 -0.93 14.17
C PHE A 313 -15.24 -0.63 14.44
N ALA A 314 -14.68 0.34 13.72
CA ALA A 314 -13.31 0.81 13.91
C ALA A 314 -13.07 1.63 15.20
N SER A 315 -14.12 1.92 15.99
CA SER A 315 -13.99 2.62 17.27
C SER A 315 -15.13 2.34 18.25
N ALA A 316 -14.85 2.45 19.55
CA ALA A 316 -15.83 2.26 20.61
C ALA A 316 -16.99 3.28 20.53
N GLU A 317 -16.69 4.52 20.14
CA GLU A 317 -17.66 5.61 20.01
C GLU A 317 -18.66 5.34 18.88
N LYS A 318 -18.16 4.80 17.75
CA LYS A 318 -19.02 4.36 16.64
C LYS A 318 -19.92 3.21 17.05
N LEU A 319 -19.39 2.21 17.77
CA LEU A 319 -20.21 1.13 18.32
C LEU A 319 -21.29 1.67 19.29
N LYS A 320 -20.93 2.61 20.17
CA LYS A 320 -21.87 3.22 21.12
C LYS A 320 -23.00 3.98 20.41
N THR A 321 -22.66 4.75 19.39
CA THR A 321 -23.63 5.46 18.53
C THR A 321 -24.53 4.48 17.80
N HIS A 322 -23.94 3.43 17.23
CA HIS A 322 -24.68 2.36 16.57
C HIS A 322 -25.66 1.64 17.51
N LYS A 323 -25.20 1.22 18.70
CA LYS A 323 -26.04 0.59 19.72
C LYS A 323 -27.22 1.47 20.14
N LYS A 324 -27.02 2.78 20.20
CA LYS A 324 -28.02 3.75 20.64
C LYS A 324 -29.09 4.02 19.57
N ASN A 325 -28.68 4.12 18.30
CA ASN A 325 -29.53 4.73 17.26
C ASN A 325 -29.69 3.91 15.97
N GLN A 326 -28.89 2.88 15.72
CA GLN A 326 -28.81 2.23 14.39
C GLN A 326 -28.75 0.70 14.43
N CYS A 327 -28.77 0.08 15.61
CA CYS A 327 -28.59 -1.36 15.76
C CYS A 327 -29.79 -2.19 15.26
N GLU A 328 -31.00 -1.63 15.39
CA GLU A 328 -32.26 -2.24 14.94
C GLU A 328 -32.67 -1.79 13.53
N LEU A 329 -31.93 -0.84 12.95
CA LEU A 329 -32.05 -0.50 11.53
C LEU A 329 -31.35 -1.59 10.73
N VAL A 330 -32.12 -2.61 10.36
CA VAL A 330 -31.68 -3.65 9.44
C VAL A 330 -31.50 -3.01 8.07
N ASN A 331 -30.30 -2.48 7.78
CA ASN A 331 -29.86 -2.39 6.41
C ASN A 331 -29.52 -3.81 5.97
N ILE A 332 -30.56 -4.55 5.59
CA ILE A 332 -30.40 -5.77 4.83
C ILE A 332 -29.63 -5.32 3.58
N LYS A 333 -28.35 -5.67 3.50
CA LYS A 333 -27.71 -5.74 2.20
C LYS A 333 -28.57 -6.70 1.38
N SER A 334 -29.38 -6.17 0.48
CA SER A 334 -30.06 -6.98 -0.51
C SER A 334 -28.98 -7.49 -1.45
N ILE A 335 -28.51 -8.71 -1.20
CA ILE A 335 -27.94 -9.49 -2.29
C ILE A 335 -29.16 -9.91 -3.09
N PRO A 336 -29.32 -9.44 -4.33
CA PRO A 336 -30.48 -9.79 -5.11
C PRO A 336 -30.48 -11.32 -5.31
N ALA A 337 -31.63 -11.94 -5.05
CA ALA A 337 -31.80 -13.38 -5.15
C ALA A 337 -31.61 -13.89 -6.59
N GLU A 338 -31.70 -12.98 -7.56
CA GLU A 338 -31.42 -13.21 -8.97
C GLU A 338 -30.28 -12.29 -9.43
N PRO A 339 -29.53 -12.65 -10.50
CA PRO A 339 -28.54 -11.76 -11.08
C PRO A 339 -29.19 -10.43 -11.44
N THR A 340 -28.92 -9.37 -10.69
CA THR A 340 -29.30 -8.03 -11.12
C THR A 340 -28.38 -7.62 -12.25
N ILE A 341 -28.97 -7.27 -13.39
CA ILE A 341 -28.29 -6.51 -14.43
C ILE A 341 -27.65 -5.30 -13.74
N TYR A 342 -26.32 -5.23 -13.78
CA TYR A 342 -25.58 -4.09 -13.26
C TYR A 342 -26.01 -2.85 -14.05
N LYS A 343 -26.77 -1.97 -13.40
CA LYS A 343 -27.15 -0.67 -13.96
C LYS A 343 -26.17 0.38 -13.46
N PRO A 344 -25.37 1.01 -14.33
CA PRO A 344 -24.47 2.08 -13.92
C PRO A 344 -25.24 3.19 -13.19
N ALA A 345 -24.66 3.71 -12.11
CA ALA A 345 -25.25 4.83 -11.38
C ALA A 345 -25.37 6.06 -12.31
N GLN A 346 -26.53 6.72 -12.27
CA GLN A 346 -26.74 7.98 -12.99
C GLN A 346 -25.87 9.09 -12.38
N ASN A 347 -25.42 10.03 -13.21
CA ASN A 347 -24.71 11.21 -12.70
C ASN A 347 -25.62 12.04 -11.75
N THR A 348 -25.00 12.79 -10.84
CA THR A 348 -25.73 13.51 -9.79
C THR A 348 -26.72 14.52 -10.36
N ILE A 349 -26.35 15.24 -11.43
CA ILE A 349 -27.22 16.24 -12.07
C ILE A 349 -28.47 15.57 -12.62
N ARG A 350 -28.34 14.46 -13.34
CA ARG A 350 -29.45 13.65 -13.86
C ARG A 350 -30.35 13.12 -12.75
N SER A 351 -29.74 12.62 -11.67
CA SER A 351 -30.45 12.20 -10.46
C SER A 351 -31.29 13.35 -9.90
N LEU A 352 -30.74 14.57 -9.83
CA LEU A 352 -31.43 15.75 -9.31
C LEU A 352 -32.55 16.22 -10.25
N LEU A 353 -32.30 16.28 -11.57
CA LEU A 353 -33.33 16.63 -12.56
C LEU A 353 -34.51 15.65 -12.49
N THR A 354 -34.23 14.36 -12.35
CA THR A 354 -35.25 13.32 -12.17
C THR A 354 -35.99 13.48 -10.85
N LYS A 355 -35.26 13.66 -9.74
CA LYS A 355 -35.82 13.83 -8.39
C LYS A 355 -36.78 15.02 -8.32
N TYR A 356 -36.45 16.12 -9.00
CA TYR A 356 -37.22 17.37 -8.99
C TYR A 356 -38.09 17.58 -10.23
N SER A 357 -38.21 16.59 -11.11
CA SER A 357 -39.05 16.64 -12.32
C SER A 357 -38.78 17.87 -13.23
N ILE A 358 -37.52 18.29 -13.34
CA ILE A 358 -37.10 19.43 -14.18
C ILE A 358 -36.90 18.93 -15.62
N LYS A 359 -37.71 19.43 -16.57
CA LYS A 359 -37.73 18.94 -17.97
C LYS A 359 -36.94 19.80 -18.97
N ASP A 360 -36.69 21.07 -18.66
CA ASP A 360 -36.11 22.03 -19.61
C ASP A 360 -34.64 22.38 -19.30
N ALA A 361 -33.90 21.52 -18.63
CA ALA A 361 -32.52 21.80 -18.22
C ALA A 361 -31.59 20.70 -18.69
N ASP A 362 -30.47 21.11 -19.30
CA ASP A 362 -29.44 20.19 -19.75
C ASP A 362 -28.58 19.73 -18.56
N GLN A 363 -28.23 18.44 -18.54
CA GLN A 363 -27.37 17.82 -17.54
C GLN A 363 -25.87 18.00 -17.84
N TYR A 364 -25.52 18.46 -19.05
CA TYR A 364 -24.13 18.52 -19.50
C TYR A 364 -23.35 19.71 -18.96
N ILE A 365 -22.12 19.42 -18.50
CA ILE A 365 -21.19 20.42 -17.96
C ILE A 365 -20.41 21.06 -19.12
N ASP A 366 -20.79 22.28 -19.51
CA ASP A 366 -20.13 22.97 -20.62
C ASP A 366 -18.89 23.76 -20.22
N HIS A 367 -18.59 23.94 -18.93
CA HIS A 367 -17.43 24.68 -18.45
C HIS A 367 -16.26 23.75 -18.16
N PHE A 368 -15.20 23.92 -18.95
CA PHE A 368 -13.94 23.23 -18.80
C PHE A 368 -12.81 24.17 -19.25
N ILE A 369 -11.62 23.90 -18.76
CA ILE A 369 -10.40 24.59 -19.14
C ILE A 369 -9.60 23.66 -20.03
N VAL A 370 -9.06 24.20 -21.12
CA VAL A 370 -7.99 23.55 -21.88
C VAL A 370 -6.70 24.31 -21.61
N TYR A 371 -5.59 23.59 -21.49
CA TYR A 371 -4.25 24.16 -21.46
C TYR A 371 -3.28 23.35 -22.31
N ASP A 372 -2.21 24.00 -22.73
CA ASP A 372 -1.05 23.40 -23.39
C ASP A 372 0.21 24.15 -22.96
N PHE A 373 1.30 23.42 -22.71
CA PHE A 373 2.57 24.00 -22.27
C PHE A 373 3.65 23.80 -23.31
N GLU A 374 4.37 24.89 -23.58
CA GLU A 374 5.60 24.83 -24.36
C GLU A 374 6.82 25.04 -23.48
N ALA A 375 7.92 24.38 -23.82
CA ALA A 375 9.14 24.40 -23.02
C ALA A 375 10.37 24.81 -23.84
N ILE A 376 11.25 25.62 -23.23
CA ILE A 376 12.61 25.85 -23.68
C ILE A 376 13.41 24.60 -23.34
N LEU A 377 14.16 24.09 -24.32
CA LEU A 377 15.12 23.01 -24.12
C LEU A 377 16.49 23.63 -23.79
N LYS A 378 16.69 24.01 -22.54
CA LYS A 378 17.95 24.61 -22.09
C LYS A 378 19.02 23.50 -22.01
N PRO A 379 20.11 23.57 -22.77
CA PRO A 379 21.14 22.53 -22.75
C PRO A 379 21.78 22.42 -21.36
N THR A 380 21.88 21.19 -20.86
CA THR A 380 22.46 20.85 -19.56
C THR A 380 23.27 19.58 -19.71
N VAL A 381 24.42 19.46 -19.03
CA VAL A 381 25.17 18.20 -18.99
C VAL A 381 25.37 17.84 -17.54
N THR A 382 24.40 17.12 -16.98
CA THR A 382 24.45 16.67 -15.58
C THR A 382 24.43 15.15 -15.56
N GLN A 383 25.47 14.54 -15.02
CA GLN A 383 25.51 13.10 -14.79
C GLN A 383 24.66 12.72 -13.59
N HIS A 384 23.84 11.69 -13.75
CA HIS A 384 23.06 11.09 -12.68
C HIS A 384 23.31 9.58 -12.64
N GLY A 385 24.18 9.16 -11.71
CA GLY A 385 24.70 7.80 -11.66
C GLY A 385 25.71 7.52 -12.78
N GLU A 386 26.06 6.24 -12.98
CA GLU A 386 27.14 5.84 -13.88
C GLU A 386 26.75 5.83 -15.37
N ASN A 387 25.46 5.67 -15.69
CA ASN A 387 24.99 5.41 -17.06
C ASN A 387 23.99 6.44 -17.62
N THR A 388 23.58 7.46 -16.85
CA THR A 388 22.56 8.44 -17.31
C THR A 388 23.12 9.85 -17.33
N VAL A 389 22.99 10.52 -18.47
CA VAL A 389 23.35 11.94 -18.67
C VAL A 389 22.07 12.69 -19.02
N PHE A 390 21.73 13.67 -18.19
CA PHE A 390 20.70 14.66 -18.55
C PHE A 390 21.29 15.63 -19.57
N THR A 391 20.61 15.79 -20.71
CA THR A 391 21.06 16.59 -21.86
C THR A 391 20.40 17.96 -21.96
N ASN A 392 19.15 18.08 -21.50
CA ASN A 392 18.40 19.33 -21.52
C ASN A 392 17.57 19.46 -20.23
N GLU A 393 17.51 20.67 -19.69
CA GLU A 393 16.55 21.11 -18.69
C GLU A 393 15.36 21.75 -19.41
N HIS A 394 14.15 21.29 -19.13
CA HIS A 394 12.93 21.79 -19.78
C HIS A 394 12.33 22.91 -18.91
N ILE A 395 12.20 24.11 -19.48
CA ILE A 395 11.71 25.30 -18.76
C ILE A 395 10.38 25.74 -19.39
N PRO A 396 9.26 25.85 -18.65
CA PRO A 396 7.99 26.37 -19.18
C PRO A 396 8.13 27.77 -19.81
N VAL A 397 7.51 27.98 -20.97
CA VAL A 397 7.61 29.21 -21.77
C VAL A 397 6.27 29.90 -21.95
N SER A 398 5.23 29.12 -22.26
CA SER A 398 3.91 29.67 -22.55
C SER A 398 2.81 28.69 -22.18
N ILE A 399 1.66 29.24 -21.80
CA ILE A 399 0.41 28.52 -21.53
C ILE A 399 -0.72 29.19 -22.31
N GLN A 400 -1.56 28.40 -22.97
CA GLN A 400 -2.77 28.90 -23.64
C GLN A 400 -4.01 28.34 -22.95
N GLN A 401 -4.90 29.20 -22.45
CA GLN A 401 -6.10 28.79 -21.72
C GLN A 401 -7.39 29.13 -22.50
N TYR A 402 -8.38 28.23 -22.48
CA TYR A 402 -9.74 28.53 -22.95
C TYR A 402 -10.78 28.21 -21.88
N ASN A 403 -11.69 29.14 -21.61
CA ASN A 403 -12.77 28.99 -20.62
C ASN A 403 -14.14 29.03 -21.31
N VAL A 404 -15.04 28.11 -20.97
CA VAL A 404 -16.41 28.08 -21.47
C VAL A 404 -17.39 28.36 -20.34
N ASN A 405 -18.18 29.43 -20.44
CA ASN A 405 -19.16 29.77 -19.41
C ASN A 405 -20.49 29.04 -19.61
N LYS A 406 -20.92 28.19 -18.64
CA LYS A 406 -22.32 27.73 -18.57
C LYS A 406 -22.63 26.94 -17.28
N TYR A 407 -23.17 27.62 -16.27
CA TYR A 407 -23.96 26.97 -15.20
C TYR A 407 -25.12 27.83 -14.67
N LYS A 408 -25.12 29.13 -14.98
CA LYS A 408 -26.12 30.09 -14.46
C LYS A 408 -27.56 29.67 -14.73
N SER A 409 -27.90 29.28 -15.96
CA SER A 409 -29.27 28.90 -16.33
C SER A 409 -29.75 27.62 -15.63
N LEU A 410 -28.87 26.62 -15.50
CA LEU A 410 -29.18 25.37 -14.79
C LEU A 410 -29.40 25.64 -13.29
N LEU A 411 -28.51 26.41 -12.66
CA LEU A 411 -28.60 26.80 -11.26
C LEU A 411 -29.89 27.56 -10.95
N GLN A 412 -30.26 28.54 -11.79
CA GLN A 412 -31.50 29.30 -11.63
C GLN A 412 -32.74 28.40 -11.67
N LYS A 413 -32.79 27.43 -12.59
CA LYS A 413 -33.92 26.47 -12.70
C LYS A 413 -34.02 25.57 -11.47
N ILE A 414 -32.88 25.11 -10.95
CA ILE A 414 -32.83 24.24 -9.75
C ILE A 414 -33.24 25.04 -8.50
N ILE A 415 -32.73 26.26 -8.31
CA ILE A 415 -33.10 27.13 -7.18
C ILE A 415 -34.60 27.45 -7.23
N THR A 416 -35.16 27.67 -8.42
CA THR A 416 -36.59 27.93 -8.59
C THR A 416 -37.45 26.72 -8.21
N ALA A 417 -37.02 25.51 -8.56
CA ALA A 417 -37.77 24.28 -8.30
C ALA A 417 -37.66 23.78 -6.86
N HIS A 418 -36.47 23.86 -6.24
CA HIS A 418 -36.17 23.25 -4.95
C HIS A 418 -35.99 24.25 -3.80
N GLY A 419 -35.66 25.50 -4.10
CA GLY A 419 -35.20 26.47 -3.10
C GLY A 419 -33.87 26.08 -2.45
N LEU A 420 -33.26 27.05 -1.76
CA LEU A 420 -31.97 26.90 -1.07
C LEU A 420 -32.17 26.38 0.36
N THR A 421 -32.81 25.22 0.49
CA THR A 421 -33.09 24.61 1.80
C THR A 421 -31.80 24.08 2.44
N GLY A 422 -31.49 24.54 3.67
CA GLY A 422 -30.34 24.05 4.43
C GLY A 422 -28.99 24.55 3.94
N MET A 423 -28.96 25.71 3.26
CA MET A 423 -27.72 26.40 2.85
C MET A 423 -27.31 27.47 3.86
N GLU A 424 -26.01 27.58 4.11
CA GLU A 424 -25.42 28.71 4.83
C GLU A 424 -25.27 29.88 3.87
N ILE A 425 -26.19 30.84 3.99
CA ILE A 425 -26.16 32.10 3.23
C ILE A 425 -25.74 33.21 4.21
N PRO A 426 -24.59 33.87 4.00
CA PRO A 426 -24.13 34.95 4.87
C PRO A 426 -25.19 36.03 5.07
N GLY A 427 -25.50 36.35 6.34
CA GLY A 427 -26.45 37.43 6.68
C GLY A 427 -27.93 37.06 6.60
N VAL A 428 -28.29 35.78 6.43
CA VAL A 428 -29.69 35.32 6.43
C VAL A 428 -29.92 34.17 7.40
N ASN A 429 -31.15 34.01 7.90
CA ASN A 429 -31.48 33.02 8.92
C ASN A 429 -31.35 31.58 8.40
N LEU A 430 -30.61 30.74 9.15
CA LEU A 430 -30.54 29.30 8.95
C LEU A 430 -31.90 28.62 9.17
N GLY A 431 -32.20 27.57 8.40
CA GLY A 431 -33.42 26.76 8.53
C GLY A 431 -34.64 27.25 7.75
N LYS A 432 -34.52 28.33 6.97
CA LYS A 432 -35.55 28.79 6.03
C LYS A 432 -35.18 28.39 4.59
N THR A 433 -36.18 28.05 3.77
CA THR A 433 -36.00 27.83 2.34
C THR A 433 -36.13 29.14 1.58
N TYR A 434 -35.07 29.53 0.86
CA TYR A 434 -35.07 30.73 0.01
C TYR A 434 -35.31 30.37 -1.45
N LYS A 435 -36.05 31.22 -2.17
CA LYS A 435 -36.37 31.06 -3.59
C LYS A 435 -35.52 32.00 -4.45
N MET A 436 -35.57 31.80 -5.77
CA MET A 436 -34.85 32.64 -6.73
C MET A 436 -35.25 34.12 -6.63
N SER A 437 -36.50 34.43 -6.30
CA SER A 437 -36.98 35.79 -6.06
C SER A 437 -36.28 36.47 -4.88
N ASP A 438 -35.92 35.73 -3.84
CA ASP A 438 -35.17 36.27 -2.70
C ASP A 438 -33.74 36.62 -3.13
N VAL A 439 -33.11 35.76 -3.94
CA VAL A 439 -31.78 35.98 -4.51
C VAL A 439 -31.77 37.22 -5.42
N GLU A 440 -32.79 37.37 -6.27
CA GLU A 440 -32.95 38.55 -7.12
C GLU A 440 -33.17 39.82 -6.32
N SER A 441 -33.95 39.77 -5.22
CA SER A 441 -34.11 40.88 -4.28
C SER A 441 -32.77 41.26 -3.64
N TRP A 442 -31.98 40.30 -3.18
CA TRP A 442 -30.67 40.58 -2.57
C TRP A 442 -29.69 41.21 -3.55
N ILE A 443 -29.70 40.79 -4.81
CA ILE A 443 -28.91 41.41 -5.87
C ILE A 443 -29.41 42.84 -6.15
N GLY A 444 -30.73 43.04 -6.24
CA GLY A 444 -31.33 44.36 -6.44
C GLY A 444 -31.12 45.33 -5.28
N GLU A 445 -31.04 44.82 -4.04
CA GLU A 445 -30.69 45.54 -2.82
C GLU A 445 -29.18 45.82 -2.70
N GLY A 446 -28.35 45.29 -3.60
CA GLY A 446 -26.91 45.46 -3.59
C GLY A 446 -26.15 44.63 -2.54
N LYS A 447 -26.80 43.63 -1.92
CA LYS A 447 -26.14 42.69 -0.99
C LYS A 447 -25.14 41.78 -1.72
N TYR A 448 -25.38 41.51 -2.99
CA TYR A 448 -24.48 40.76 -3.88
C TYR A 448 -24.37 41.49 -5.21
N VAL A 449 -23.16 41.58 -5.76
CA VAL A 449 -22.86 42.30 -7.02
C VAL A 449 -23.43 41.56 -8.23
N SER A 450 -23.49 40.23 -8.15
CA SER A 450 -24.01 39.40 -9.23
C SER A 450 -24.51 38.05 -8.69
N PHE A 451 -25.21 37.29 -9.53
CA PHE A 451 -25.58 35.91 -9.21
C PHE A 451 -24.35 35.03 -8.90
N PHE A 452 -23.21 35.30 -9.54
CA PHE A 452 -21.98 34.53 -9.32
C PHE A 452 -21.32 34.90 -7.98
N ASP A 453 -21.39 36.18 -7.61
CA ASP A 453 -20.94 36.68 -6.30
C ASP A 453 -21.77 36.05 -5.17
N PHE A 454 -23.10 36.03 -5.34
CA PHE A 454 -24.01 35.31 -4.46
C PHE A 454 -23.63 33.82 -4.36
N TYR A 455 -23.49 33.13 -5.49
CA TYR A 455 -23.19 31.70 -5.52
C TYR A 455 -21.85 31.34 -4.87
N SER A 456 -20.83 32.20 -5.04
CA SER A 456 -19.50 32.04 -4.44
C SER A 456 -19.52 32.22 -2.92
N SER A 457 -20.50 32.98 -2.38
CA SER A 457 -20.64 33.23 -0.95
C SER A 457 -21.31 32.10 -0.16
N LEU A 458 -21.82 31.05 -0.85
CA LEU A 458 -22.55 29.96 -0.22
C LEU A 458 -21.59 28.99 0.51
N GLY A 459 -21.83 28.77 1.82
CA GLY A 459 -21.07 27.85 2.67
C GLY A 459 -21.67 26.43 2.76
N PHE A 460 -20.87 25.46 3.22
CA PHE A 460 -21.29 24.08 3.45
C PHE A 460 -21.58 23.82 4.94
N ASP A 461 -22.82 23.48 5.28
CA ASP A 461 -23.13 22.88 6.59
C ASP A 461 -22.78 21.38 6.59
N LYS A 462 -22.58 20.78 7.77
CA LYS A 462 -22.30 19.34 7.97
C LYS A 462 -23.47 18.42 7.56
N GLN A 463 -24.62 18.97 7.19
CA GLN A 463 -25.77 18.21 6.69
C GLN A 463 -25.71 18.01 5.17
N LYS A 464 -25.89 16.76 4.71
CA LYS A 464 -25.93 16.37 3.30
C LYS A 464 -27.16 16.98 2.60
N SER A 465 -27.06 18.21 2.12
CA SER A 465 -28.05 18.79 1.21
C SER A 465 -27.76 18.37 -0.24
N ASP A 466 -28.81 18.25 -1.05
CA ASP A 466 -28.67 17.95 -2.48
C ASP A 466 -28.00 19.09 -3.25
N TYR A 467 -28.18 20.33 -2.78
CA TYR A 467 -27.49 21.50 -3.34
C TYR A 467 -25.99 21.48 -3.04
N GLY A 468 -25.55 20.96 -1.88
CA GLY A 468 -24.14 20.77 -1.58
C GLY A 468 -23.45 19.79 -2.54
N LYS A 469 -24.13 18.69 -2.90
CA LYS A 469 -23.62 17.74 -3.92
C LYS A 469 -23.56 18.35 -5.32
N LEU A 470 -24.57 19.17 -5.67
CA LEU A 470 -24.60 19.90 -6.93
C LEU A 470 -23.45 20.92 -7.00
N LYS A 471 -23.30 21.76 -5.97
CA LYS A 471 -22.23 22.75 -5.86
C LYS A 471 -20.85 22.10 -5.98
N GLN A 472 -20.62 20.97 -5.30
CA GLN A 472 -19.38 20.21 -5.45
C GLN A 472 -19.09 19.77 -6.90
N GLN A 473 -20.13 19.35 -7.64
CA GLN A 473 -19.96 18.89 -9.02
C GLN A 473 -19.80 20.07 -10.02
N LEU A 474 -20.37 21.23 -9.73
CA LEU A 474 -20.29 22.42 -10.58
C LEU A 474 -19.04 23.26 -10.31
N ASP A 475 -18.56 23.29 -9.06
CA ASP A 475 -17.36 24.02 -8.66
C ASP A 475 -16.09 23.29 -9.08
N GLN A 476 -16.13 21.96 -9.22
CA GLN A 476 -14.99 21.20 -9.69
C GLN A 476 -14.84 21.34 -11.22
N VAL A 477 -13.92 22.19 -11.65
CA VAL A 477 -13.66 22.49 -13.06
C VAL A 477 -12.81 21.40 -13.71
N PRO A 478 -13.28 20.74 -14.78
CA PRO A 478 -12.43 19.88 -15.60
C PRO A 478 -11.35 20.70 -16.30
N VAL A 479 -10.08 20.32 -16.14
CA VAL A 479 -8.92 20.98 -16.74
C VAL A 479 -8.19 19.97 -17.62
N PHE A 480 -8.07 20.25 -18.91
CA PHE A 480 -7.61 19.32 -19.93
C PHE A 480 -6.29 19.77 -20.56
N GLY A 481 -5.31 18.88 -20.55
CA GLY A 481 -4.14 18.99 -21.42
C GLY A 481 -4.10 17.86 -22.44
N PHE A 482 -3.18 17.93 -23.40
CA PHE A 482 -2.94 16.88 -24.37
C PHE A 482 -1.64 16.14 -24.05
N ASN A 483 -1.72 14.84 -23.72
CA ASN A 483 -0.56 14.08 -23.24
C ASN A 483 0.10 14.70 -21.97
N SER A 484 -0.68 15.51 -21.26
CA SER A 484 -0.25 16.25 -20.08
C SER A 484 0.10 15.33 -18.92
N GLY A 485 -0.46 14.11 -18.90
CA GLY A 485 -0.11 13.08 -17.95
C GLY A 485 1.35 12.67 -18.01
N ARG A 486 1.94 12.70 -19.21
CA ARG A 486 3.33 12.27 -19.44
C ARG A 486 4.29 13.44 -19.47
N TYR A 487 3.86 14.59 -19.96
CA TYR A 487 4.75 15.73 -20.19
C TYR A 487 4.37 16.95 -19.34
N ASP A 488 3.29 17.66 -19.66
CA ASP A 488 3.01 18.98 -19.09
C ASP A 488 2.93 19.01 -17.57
N ILE A 489 2.25 18.03 -16.96
CA ILE A 489 2.14 17.99 -15.50
C ILE A 489 3.50 17.66 -14.88
N ASN A 490 4.31 16.80 -15.51
CA ASN A 490 5.66 16.52 -15.04
C ASN A 490 6.57 17.75 -15.14
N LEU A 491 6.35 18.61 -16.13
CA LEU A 491 7.08 19.86 -16.33
C LEU A 491 6.82 20.85 -15.18
N ILE A 492 5.59 20.93 -14.68
CA ILE A 492 5.21 21.92 -13.63
C ILE A 492 4.91 21.30 -12.26
N LYS A 493 5.14 19.99 -12.05
CA LYS A 493 4.62 19.25 -10.88
C LYS A 493 4.97 19.88 -9.53
N ASN A 494 6.17 20.42 -9.38
CA ASN A 494 6.63 20.99 -8.11
C ASN A 494 5.84 22.27 -7.78
N ASP A 495 5.74 23.18 -8.75
CA ASP A 495 5.00 24.43 -8.60
C ASP A 495 3.50 24.17 -8.49
N LEU A 496 2.98 23.22 -9.28
CA LEU A 496 1.59 22.80 -9.25
C LEU A 496 1.18 22.28 -7.86
N ILE A 497 1.97 21.39 -7.26
CA ILE A 497 1.70 20.86 -5.92
C ILE A 497 1.86 21.96 -4.85
N ALA A 498 2.83 22.86 -5.02
CA ALA A 498 3.02 23.99 -4.09
C ALA A 498 1.81 24.95 -4.08
N VAL A 499 1.21 25.21 -5.24
CA VAL A 499 0.03 26.09 -5.37
C VAL A 499 -1.25 25.39 -4.93
N ILE A 500 -1.46 24.13 -5.32
CA ILE A 500 -2.67 23.38 -4.97
C ILE A 500 -2.69 23.04 -3.48
N GLY A 501 -1.53 22.69 -2.90
CA GLY A 501 -1.42 22.17 -1.54
C GLY A 501 -1.89 20.71 -1.45
N THR A 502 -1.14 19.87 -0.74
CA THR A 502 -1.43 18.43 -0.63
C THR A 502 -2.78 18.13 0.03
N ASP A 503 -3.23 19.00 0.93
CA ASP A 503 -4.47 18.80 1.71
C ASP A 503 -5.73 19.00 0.86
N ASN A 504 -5.62 19.68 -0.28
CA ASN A 504 -6.73 19.91 -1.21
C ASN A 504 -6.93 18.76 -2.21
N ILE A 505 -6.02 17.79 -2.26
CA ILE A 505 -6.09 16.64 -3.17
C ILE A 505 -7.09 15.62 -2.64
N LYS A 506 -8.17 15.39 -3.40
CA LYS A 506 -9.22 14.41 -3.05
C LYS A 506 -8.91 13.02 -3.59
N SER A 507 -8.36 12.93 -4.79
CA SER A 507 -7.98 11.65 -5.39
C SER A 507 -6.93 11.82 -6.49
N VAL A 508 -6.04 10.85 -6.59
CA VAL A 508 -5.06 10.72 -7.68
C VAL A 508 -5.21 9.34 -8.31
N ILE A 509 -5.31 9.31 -9.64
CA ILE A 509 -5.22 8.07 -10.41
C ILE A 509 -3.94 8.15 -11.22
N GLN A 510 -3.02 7.21 -10.98
CA GLN A 510 -1.77 7.09 -11.72
C GLN A 510 -1.61 5.65 -12.20
N ASN A 511 -1.59 5.47 -13.51
CA ASN A 511 -1.34 4.22 -14.23
C ASN A 511 -0.39 4.58 -15.41
N PRO A 512 0.47 3.67 -15.91
CA PRO A 512 1.31 3.91 -17.09
C PRO A 512 0.64 4.65 -18.28
N SER A 513 -0.68 4.48 -18.43
CA SER A 513 -1.47 5.12 -19.49
C SER A 513 -2.41 6.24 -19.04
N TYR A 514 -2.63 6.44 -17.73
CA TYR A 514 -3.64 7.38 -17.23
C TYR A 514 -3.11 8.22 -16.07
N MET A 515 -3.35 9.53 -16.13
CA MET A 515 -3.13 10.42 -14.99
C MET A 515 -4.33 11.33 -14.79
N CYS A 516 -4.86 11.36 -13.57
CA CYS A 516 -5.93 12.26 -13.14
C CYS A 516 -5.62 12.76 -11.74
N ILE A 517 -5.69 14.08 -11.54
CA ILE A 517 -5.55 14.73 -10.24
C ILE A 517 -6.85 15.47 -9.97
N ALA A 518 -7.58 15.07 -8.93
CA ALA A 518 -8.83 15.73 -8.55
C ALA A 518 -8.69 16.40 -7.18
N THR A 519 -9.07 17.67 -7.12
CA THR A 519 -9.13 18.50 -5.91
C THR A 519 -10.57 18.90 -5.61
N SER A 520 -10.80 19.80 -4.65
CA SER A 520 -12.13 20.40 -4.46
C SER A 520 -12.61 21.20 -5.67
N ASP A 521 -11.69 21.89 -6.35
CA ASP A 521 -12.02 22.95 -7.30
C ASP A 521 -11.64 22.58 -8.74
N ILE A 522 -10.75 21.62 -8.93
CA ILE A 522 -10.23 21.24 -10.25
C ILE A 522 -10.17 19.72 -10.40
N LYS A 523 -10.45 19.24 -11.60
CA LYS A 523 -10.20 17.87 -12.03
C LYS A 523 -9.31 17.89 -13.26
N MET A 524 -8.00 17.69 -13.06
CA MET A 524 -7.03 17.63 -14.15
C MET A 524 -7.13 16.28 -14.86
N LEU A 525 -7.32 16.33 -16.16
CA LEU A 525 -7.55 15.18 -17.03
C LEU A 525 -6.65 15.29 -18.27
N ASP A 526 -6.24 14.15 -18.80
CA ASP A 526 -5.51 14.07 -20.04
C ASP A 526 -6.46 13.65 -21.17
N THR A 527 -6.54 14.49 -22.20
CA THR A 527 -7.47 14.28 -23.31
C THR A 527 -6.98 13.25 -24.32
N SER A 528 -5.70 12.87 -24.29
CA SER A 528 -5.20 11.72 -25.07
C SER A 528 -5.95 10.42 -24.73
N ASN A 529 -6.60 10.37 -23.56
CA ASN A 529 -7.49 9.28 -23.15
C ASN A 529 -8.84 9.24 -23.89
N TYR A 530 -9.18 10.29 -24.65
CA TYR A 530 -10.47 10.47 -25.31
C TYR A 530 -10.34 10.74 -26.80
N VAL A 531 -9.25 11.37 -27.24
CA VAL A 531 -9.05 11.86 -28.62
C VAL A 531 -7.62 11.55 -29.08
N PRO A 532 -7.44 11.00 -30.30
CA PRO A 532 -6.11 10.74 -30.88
C PRO A 532 -5.36 12.03 -31.25
N ALA A 533 -4.03 11.94 -31.33
CA ALA A 533 -3.14 13.06 -31.66
C ALA A 533 -3.33 13.58 -33.09
N THR A 534 -3.13 14.89 -33.29
CA THR A 534 -2.84 15.50 -34.60
C THR A 534 -1.34 15.78 -34.73
N ILE A 535 -0.79 15.68 -35.94
CA ILE A 535 0.62 15.96 -36.21
C ILE A 535 0.77 17.45 -36.51
N SER A 536 1.48 18.17 -35.63
CA SER A 536 1.91 19.54 -35.83
C SER A 536 3.45 19.61 -35.94
N LEU A 537 3.95 20.66 -36.61
CA LEU A 537 5.36 20.87 -36.94
C LEU A 537 5.85 22.16 -36.28
N PHE A 538 6.77 22.04 -35.30
CA PHE A 538 7.32 23.18 -34.55
C PHE A 538 8.81 22.97 -34.21
N PRO A 539 9.63 24.04 -34.22
CA PRO A 539 11.08 23.96 -33.95
C PRO A 539 11.44 23.88 -32.47
N TYR A 540 10.96 22.86 -31.76
CA TYR A 540 11.23 22.67 -30.33
C TYR A 540 12.73 22.75 -29.98
N GLU A 541 13.57 22.15 -30.82
CA GLU A 541 15.03 22.06 -30.61
C GLU A 541 15.78 23.36 -30.89
N TYR A 542 15.14 24.33 -31.55
CA TYR A 542 15.72 25.65 -31.80
C TYR A 542 15.55 26.60 -30.62
N ILE A 543 14.47 26.45 -29.85
CA ILE A 543 14.12 27.33 -28.73
C ILE A 543 14.88 26.89 -27.46
N THR A 544 16.16 27.25 -27.40
CA THR A 544 17.07 26.87 -26.30
C THR A 544 17.21 27.93 -25.20
N ALA A 545 16.72 29.16 -25.45
CA ALA A 545 16.75 30.27 -24.49
C ALA A 545 15.68 31.33 -24.81
N PHE A 546 15.29 32.13 -23.81
CA PHE A 546 14.25 33.15 -23.96
C PHE A 546 14.58 34.23 -25.00
N ASN A 547 15.86 34.56 -25.20
CA ASN A 547 16.29 35.54 -26.19
C ASN A 547 16.02 35.10 -27.64
N VAL A 548 15.94 33.79 -27.91
CA VAL A 548 15.61 33.23 -29.23
C VAL A 548 14.21 33.66 -29.68
N LEU A 549 13.28 33.85 -28.74
CA LEU A 549 11.90 34.28 -29.04
C LEU A 549 11.84 35.68 -29.69
N ASN A 550 12.87 36.51 -29.49
CA ASN A 550 12.94 37.86 -30.04
C ASN A 550 13.54 37.91 -31.45
N GLN A 551 14.00 36.78 -32.00
CA GLN A 551 14.60 36.74 -33.33
C GLN A 551 13.54 36.96 -34.40
N THR A 552 13.92 37.66 -35.48
CA THR A 552 13.03 38.15 -36.53
C THR A 552 13.10 37.32 -37.82
N THR A 553 13.84 36.21 -37.80
CA THR A 553 14.10 35.34 -38.96
C THR A 553 13.62 33.91 -38.70
N ILE A 554 13.01 33.28 -39.69
CA ILE A 554 12.56 31.88 -39.61
C ILE A 554 13.76 30.93 -39.67
N PRO A 555 14.00 30.10 -38.64
CA PRO A 555 15.08 29.14 -38.66
C PRO A 555 14.80 27.97 -39.61
N SER A 556 15.83 27.51 -40.31
CA SER A 556 15.86 26.13 -40.83
C SER A 556 16.21 25.23 -39.65
N PHE A 557 15.37 24.24 -39.33
CA PHE A 557 15.60 23.38 -38.18
C PHE A 557 15.44 21.91 -38.53
N ASP A 558 16.36 21.11 -37.98
CA ASP A 558 16.32 19.66 -38.02
C ASP A 558 15.69 19.15 -36.74
N SER A 559 14.77 18.18 -36.82
CA SER A 559 14.21 17.53 -35.64
C SER A 559 15.01 16.26 -35.34
N LYS A 560 15.89 16.30 -34.34
CA LYS A 560 16.58 15.11 -33.83
C LYS A 560 15.60 14.10 -33.24
N LEU A 561 14.50 14.56 -32.64
CA LEU A 561 13.43 13.69 -32.11
C LEU A 561 12.74 12.84 -33.19
N ARG A 562 12.54 13.37 -34.40
CA ARG A 562 11.93 12.63 -35.52
C ARG A 562 12.96 12.05 -36.49
N GLY A 563 14.23 12.42 -36.36
CA GLY A 563 15.29 12.03 -37.29
C GLY A 563 15.11 12.62 -38.69
N THR A 564 14.39 13.74 -38.81
CA THR A 564 14.00 14.35 -40.09
C THR A 564 14.30 15.84 -40.10
N SER A 565 14.87 16.33 -41.20
CA SER A 565 14.93 17.75 -41.53
C SER A 565 13.56 18.25 -41.97
N ILE A 566 13.26 19.54 -41.75
CA ILE A 566 12.08 20.17 -42.35
C ILE A 566 12.11 19.97 -43.87
N THR A 567 11.01 19.48 -44.44
CA THR A 567 10.91 19.33 -45.90
C THR A 567 10.83 20.72 -46.55
N GLY A 568 11.26 20.86 -47.81
CA GLY A 568 11.16 22.13 -48.53
C GLY A 568 9.74 22.70 -48.55
N ASP A 569 8.75 21.82 -48.70
CA ASP A 569 7.33 22.17 -48.70
C ASP A 569 6.84 22.68 -47.33
N ASP A 570 7.31 22.08 -46.23
CA ASP A 570 6.98 22.51 -44.87
C ASP A 570 7.63 23.86 -44.53
N TYR A 571 8.85 24.12 -45.00
CA TYR A 571 9.52 25.41 -44.81
C TYR A 571 8.78 26.54 -45.53
N GLU A 572 8.37 26.30 -46.80
CA GLU A 572 7.55 27.26 -47.56
C GLU A 572 6.19 27.49 -46.90
N ARG A 573 5.60 26.45 -46.28
CA ARG A 573 4.36 26.60 -45.50
C ARG A 573 4.55 27.49 -44.27
N VAL A 574 5.62 27.32 -43.50
CA VAL A 574 5.92 28.17 -42.34
C VAL A 574 6.20 29.61 -42.77
N LYS A 575 6.90 29.80 -43.89
CA LYS A 575 7.17 31.11 -44.48
C LYS A 575 5.89 31.80 -44.94
N PHE A 576 5.00 31.09 -45.62
CA PHE A 576 3.68 31.59 -45.99
C PHE A 576 2.89 32.06 -44.76
N VAL A 577 2.86 31.25 -43.69
CA VAL A 577 2.17 31.62 -42.44
C VAL A 577 2.79 32.85 -41.80
N TRP A 578 4.11 32.91 -41.73
CA TRP A 578 4.85 34.03 -41.17
C TRP A 578 4.53 35.34 -41.89
N ASP A 579 4.53 35.33 -43.22
CA ASP A 579 4.22 36.49 -44.04
C ASP A 579 2.72 36.84 -43.98
N TYR A 580 1.84 35.85 -44.06
CA TYR A 580 0.38 36.03 -44.07
C TYR A 580 -0.16 36.65 -42.76
N TYR A 581 0.40 36.25 -41.61
CA TYR A 581 0.03 36.80 -40.30
C TYR A 581 0.92 37.97 -39.86
N GLU A 582 1.80 38.48 -40.75
CA GLU A 582 2.71 39.60 -40.48
C GLU A 582 3.54 39.43 -39.20
N MET A 583 4.05 38.22 -38.96
CA MET A 583 4.80 37.88 -37.76
C MET A 583 6.13 38.64 -37.72
N LYS A 584 6.48 39.19 -36.55
CA LYS A 584 7.71 39.99 -36.38
C LYS A 584 8.79 39.22 -35.66
N SER A 585 8.42 38.15 -34.95
CA SER A 585 9.33 37.41 -34.09
C SER A 585 8.94 35.95 -33.95
N ILE A 586 9.90 35.11 -33.52
CA ILE A 586 9.65 33.70 -33.20
C ILE A 586 8.58 33.56 -32.10
N LYS A 587 8.45 34.54 -31.21
CA LYS A 587 7.36 34.63 -30.24
C LYS A 587 5.99 34.66 -30.90
N ASP A 588 5.82 35.41 -31.99
CA ASP A 588 4.53 35.50 -32.71
C ASP A 588 4.17 34.16 -33.35
N LEU A 589 5.18 33.46 -33.90
CA LEU A 589 5.04 32.10 -34.42
C LEU A 589 4.67 31.09 -33.32
N LEU A 590 5.30 31.17 -32.14
CA LEU A 590 4.95 30.36 -30.97
C LEU A 590 3.51 30.59 -30.51
N ILE A 591 3.06 31.86 -30.43
CA ILE A 591 1.68 32.19 -30.07
C ILE A 591 0.70 31.61 -31.09
N TRP A 592 0.99 31.75 -32.38
CA TRP A 592 0.15 31.18 -33.44
C TRP A 592 0.10 29.65 -33.36
N TYR A 593 1.24 29.01 -33.09
CA TYR A 593 1.34 27.57 -32.93
C TYR A 593 0.50 27.05 -31.75
N ASN A 594 0.66 27.63 -30.56
CA ASN A 594 -0.12 27.23 -29.39
C ASN A 594 -1.63 27.39 -29.62
N ASN A 595 -2.04 28.43 -30.36
CA ASN A 595 -3.43 28.63 -30.73
C ASN A 595 -3.94 27.57 -31.72
N LEU A 596 -3.07 27.10 -32.64
CA LEU A 596 -3.38 26.00 -33.54
C LEU A 596 -3.53 24.66 -32.85
N ASP A 597 -2.89 24.44 -31.72
CA ASP A 597 -3.05 23.19 -30.97
C ASP A 597 -4.29 23.26 -30.05
N VAL A 598 -4.58 24.40 -29.43
CA VAL A 598 -5.74 24.56 -28.52
C VAL A 598 -7.09 24.66 -29.25
N VAL A 599 -7.20 25.37 -30.38
CA VAL A 599 -8.50 25.60 -31.03
C VAL A 599 -9.12 24.35 -31.67
N PRO A 600 -8.39 23.57 -32.50
CA PRO A 600 -8.87 22.29 -33.03
C PRO A 600 -9.14 21.28 -31.92
N PHE A 601 -8.35 21.31 -30.85
CA PHE A 601 -8.55 20.47 -29.69
C PHE A 601 -9.90 20.72 -28.99
N ILE A 602 -10.29 21.98 -28.82
CA ILE A 602 -11.64 22.33 -28.33
C ILE A 602 -12.73 21.80 -29.27
N LYS A 603 -12.52 21.88 -30.60
CA LYS A 603 -13.47 21.35 -31.58
C LYS A 603 -13.60 19.83 -31.46
N ALA A 604 -12.48 19.12 -31.27
CA ALA A 604 -12.47 17.68 -31.10
C ALA A 604 -13.17 17.24 -29.81
N ILE A 605 -12.89 17.91 -28.68
CA ILE A 605 -13.59 17.69 -27.41
C ILE A 605 -15.10 17.88 -27.60
N LYS A 606 -15.51 18.99 -28.23
CA LYS A 606 -16.94 19.25 -28.48
C LYS A 606 -17.57 18.17 -29.34
N ALA A 607 -16.92 17.75 -30.42
CA ALA A 607 -17.42 16.68 -31.30
C ALA A 607 -17.54 15.33 -30.57
N GLN A 608 -16.53 14.96 -29.78
CA GLN A 608 -16.53 13.73 -28.99
C GLN A 608 -17.62 13.75 -27.92
N ARG A 609 -17.89 14.92 -27.31
CA ARG A 609 -19.01 15.08 -26.38
C ARG A 609 -20.35 14.83 -27.07
N GLU A 610 -20.57 15.37 -28.27
CA GLU A 610 -21.81 15.13 -29.02
C GLU A 610 -22.06 13.64 -29.31
N LEU A 611 -21.00 12.82 -29.44
CA LEU A 611 -21.14 11.36 -29.54
C LEU A 611 -21.74 10.76 -28.25
N PHE A 612 -21.18 11.09 -27.08
CA PHE A 612 -21.64 10.53 -25.79
C PHE A 612 -22.99 11.08 -25.34
N LYS A 613 -23.34 12.30 -25.75
CA LYS A 613 -24.67 12.87 -25.52
C LYS A 613 -25.78 12.01 -26.15
N ARG A 614 -25.53 11.31 -27.26
CA ARG A 614 -26.48 10.36 -27.88
C ARG A 614 -26.84 9.18 -26.96
N PHE A 615 -25.99 8.90 -25.98
CA PHE A 615 -26.17 7.85 -24.97
C PHE A 615 -26.61 8.43 -23.61
N ASP A 616 -27.02 9.70 -23.57
CA ASP A 616 -27.31 10.45 -22.35
C ASP A 616 -26.15 10.48 -21.32
N LEU A 617 -24.91 10.45 -21.79
CA LEU A 617 -23.70 10.47 -20.95
C LEU A 617 -22.96 11.80 -21.05
N ASP A 618 -22.56 12.36 -19.91
CA ASP A 618 -21.63 13.49 -19.87
C ASP A 618 -20.18 12.98 -19.81
N MET A 619 -19.39 13.29 -20.84
CA MET A 619 -18.01 12.80 -20.96
C MET A 619 -17.13 13.12 -19.75
N PHE A 620 -17.38 14.20 -19.01
CA PHE A 620 -16.54 14.70 -17.92
C PHE A 620 -17.01 14.21 -16.53
N ALA A 621 -18.33 14.07 -16.37
CA ALA A 621 -18.95 13.63 -15.13
C ALA A 621 -19.14 12.11 -15.06
N ASP A 622 -19.44 11.46 -16.18
CA ASP A 622 -19.78 10.03 -16.21
C ASP A 622 -18.57 9.10 -16.32
N GLY A 623 -17.40 9.58 -16.75
CA GLY A 623 -16.19 8.77 -16.84
C GLY A 623 -14.92 9.63 -16.74
N VAL A 624 -13.81 8.99 -16.37
CA VAL A 624 -12.45 9.60 -16.38
C VAL A 624 -11.62 9.16 -17.58
N SER A 625 -12.16 8.28 -18.42
CA SER A 625 -11.53 7.77 -19.63
C SER A 625 -12.56 7.19 -20.60
N LEU A 626 -12.15 7.00 -21.86
CA LEU A 626 -12.97 6.37 -22.89
C LEU A 626 -13.46 4.95 -22.50
N PRO A 627 -12.64 4.05 -21.90
CA PRO A 627 -13.13 2.75 -21.43
C PRO A 627 -14.28 2.85 -20.43
N GLY A 628 -14.20 3.77 -19.46
CA GLY A 628 -15.27 3.93 -18.46
C GLY A 628 -16.59 4.42 -19.07
N LEU A 629 -16.53 5.29 -20.08
CA LEU A 629 -17.71 5.71 -20.83
C LEU A 629 -18.24 4.58 -21.72
N SER A 630 -17.34 3.85 -22.38
CA SER A 630 -17.69 2.74 -23.27
C SER A 630 -18.36 1.60 -22.50
N GLU A 631 -17.90 1.32 -21.27
CA GLU A 631 -18.54 0.38 -20.36
C GLU A 631 -19.99 0.80 -20.07
N LYS A 632 -20.25 2.07 -19.76
CA LYS A 632 -21.61 2.58 -19.55
C LYS A 632 -22.48 2.44 -20.79
N VAL A 633 -21.94 2.75 -21.97
CA VAL A 633 -22.65 2.57 -23.25
C VAL A 633 -22.96 1.09 -23.50
N MET A 634 -22.00 0.20 -23.26
CA MET A 634 -22.20 -1.24 -23.38
C MET A 634 -23.32 -1.72 -22.45
N TYR A 635 -23.34 -1.28 -21.19
CA TYR A 635 -24.42 -1.65 -20.28
C TYR A 635 -25.79 -1.12 -20.71
N GLN A 636 -25.86 0.09 -21.27
CA GLN A 636 -27.11 0.65 -21.80
C GLN A 636 -27.61 -0.06 -23.07
N THR A 637 -26.72 -0.65 -23.87
CA THR A 637 -27.05 -1.25 -25.17
C THR A 637 -27.26 -2.75 -25.10
N CYS A 638 -26.44 -3.47 -24.30
CA CYS A 638 -26.48 -4.93 -24.23
C CYS A 638 -27.48 -5.49 -23.21
N PHE A 639 -27.95 -4.66 -22.26
CA PHE A 639 -28.78 -5.13 -21.14
C PHE A 639 -30.05 -4.31 -20.91
N GLN A 640 -30.63 -3.78 -22.00
CA GLN A 640 -31.95 -3.13 -21.98
C GLN A 640 -33.08 -4.12 -21.74
#